data_AF-A0A383VHB6-F1
#
_entry.id   AF-A0A383VHB6-F1
#
_cell.length_a   1.000
_cell.length_b   1.000
_cell.length_c   1.000
_cell.angle_alpha   90.00
_cell.angle_beta   90.00
_cell.angle_gamma   90.00
#
_symmetry.space_group_name_H-M   'P 1'
#
loop_
_entity.id
_entity.type
_entity.pdbx_description
1 polymer ?
#
loop_
_entity_poly.entity_id
_entity_poly.type
_entity_poly.pdbx_seq_one_letter_code
_entity_poly.pdbx_strand_id
1 'polypeptide(L)'
;MPPTEQPLLQQQQQQQQQQQQHAEDAARALSSLVNSASVAQLLQQPPPAAPTAQQHNMMLACLLALQKLVGVLPRASEPCASTGQTLTDALHGLDCPSGDGCSATLQGSVQCRHPAGLGLQRPELLDADQLAATGRCPHALTALCHFSKRCLVLTAVTISGVGGSSGSGGASVGTLAAAMMQQLEQSGLLPSLPAILQAAAGLATQQSQQQQQQQQPGDWRVFMDILDLLRAVIHMWHYVAESNPAMLRTLLPAALLLLQQLQAAGPLLPAASVASSTAGSTAPSSSGSSSSRDVIHEVYFAVQFDALQVVFELERLLHRQGSDGGSVLLLEAICKLLRDPAVSQLLLQLLAAHIPMLHAAHIAHRHQQQQQQQQQQAPAAASQRSSSSGLVQEQPGAALEPKQQLRADLLPIPAFHQHQDVLQLLPGGRAYMEAAVKNAERNTAGGGASEAAKLQLVWQRKHLCLPVLVCSLRSWLGAQFAGEALSGDDVAVLSPAAVRLVLELQLLAAAELQQQCSAGQQQQQQQQQQQQQRQRSDRAAVLLQTNNLLQVQIRGALQVTRSRCLPPEVLQQAGLQLLQALAAPLQQLQLGASWLGGMSRDWDDCLRQQLMALSAAAVGIDPLLDGFLAPDAPGGRLLTLAAAHPEAYAALVDCYLRSPLTESLYVISAAGGLINLLAAVLDREEVLGSSVAAAGMASALTSLVKRSVQFVTAAAGMPRSAAQSPGQSAACASDYRGLSAACYPETVPVLLSSLLRPAAFWLQLAAITICRTRSSSSSSRGGSQAAASIALLAVVLARSVVQLSDAMEAAGPQLLLRAVRERSGYALSWAPGGTDSSVQLMHMIPAGSPAQNTQEQQWQLWQLAVLSTVQQVLLCLRELGVAALPVHAEPQAGLVAAAAAAAAAAAAAGSTEAASSSSSGSQQVKWSHLLHLQESSAEWAAAVAAFRDKWPILWEAEVEQRYAAVLDGAAVMVPAIQQQFADAVKLCRTLVAAAPLPVVCNNPSCGGFAGVSEAAASCKACAGCRCRCRYCSAACQKGDWKRHKGACKRMAAAGQTCL
;
A
#
# COMPACT_ATOMS: atom_id res chain seq x y z
N MET A 1 -9.58 -46.85 33.37
CA MET A 1 -8.51 -47.55 32.62
C MET A 1 -8.77 -49.05 32.69
N PRO A 2 -8.77 -49.76 31.56
CA PRO A 2 -8.79 -51.22 31.56
C PRO A 2 -7.51 -51.77 32.24
N PRO A 3 -7.59 -52.92 32.95
CA PRO A 3 -6.45 -53.52 33.66
C PRO A 3 -5.29 -53.96 32.75
N THR A 4 -5.47 -53.92 31.42
CA THR A 4 -4.43 -54.19 30.42
C THR A 4 -3.50 -52.99 30.14
N GLU A 5 -3.84 -51.76 30.56
CA GLU A 5 -3.00 -50.57 30.33
C GLU A 5 -2.01 -50.28 31.48
N GLN A 6 -2.25 -50.84 32.66
CA GLN A 6 -1.42 -50.63 33.85
C GLN A 6 0.04 -51.13 33.71
N PRO A 7 0.33 -52.30 33.10
CA PRO A 7 1.73 -52.72 32.90
C PRO A 7 2.47 -51.87 31.85
N LEU A 8 1.76 -51.35 30.84
CA LEU A 8 2.33 -50.45 29.83
C LEU A 8 2.74 -49.10 30.43
N LEU A 9 1.90 -48.53 31.31
CA LEU A 9 2.23 -47.31 32.05
C LEU A 9 3.40 -47.51 33.02
N GLN A 10 3.45 -48.64 33.72
CA GLN A 10 4.56 -48.95 34.62
C GLN A 10 5.87 -49.14 33.85
N GLN A 11 5.83 -49.80 32.69
CA GLN A 11 7.00 -49.94 31.80
C GLN A 11 7.45 -48.59 31.23
N GLN A 12 6.52 -47.72 30.83
CA GLN A 12 6.84 -46.38 30.36
C GLN A 12 7.46 -45.51 31.46
N GLN A 13 6.92 -45.59 32.68
CA GLN A 13 7.47 -44.86 33.84
C GLN A 13 8.86 -45.35 34.22
N GLN A 14 9.11 -46.67 34.17
CA GLN A 14 10.43 -47.24 34.43
C GLN A 14 11.44 -46.84 33.34
N GLN A 15 11.02 -46.84 32.07
CA GLN A 15 11.86 -46.38 30.97
C GLN A 15 12.20 -44.88 31.10
N GLN A 16 11.24 -44.07 31.55
CA GLN A 16 11.45 -42.65 31.79
C GLN A 16 12.43 -42.39 32.95
N GLN A 17 12.29 -43.12 34.07
CA GLN A 17 13.24 -43.05 35.19
C GLN A 17 14.65 -43.49 34.78
N GLN A 18 14.77 -44.55 33.98
CA GLN A 18 16.06 -45.01 33.48
C GLN A 18 16.71 -43.98 32.54
N GLN A 19 15.92 -43.36 31.67
CA GLN A 19 16.41 -42.26 30.82
C GLN A 19 16.86 -41.06 31.66
N GLN A 20 16.11 -40.69 32.70
CA GLN A 20 16.49 -39.63 33.63
C GLN A 20 17.81 -39.94 34.34
N GLN A 21 17.96 -41.15 34.89
CA GLN A 21 19.20 -41.57 35.56
C GLN A 21 20.40 -41.52 34.61
N HIS A 22 20.23 -41.98 33.37
CA HIS A 22 21.29 -41.91 32.36
C HIS A 22 21.63 -40.47 31.96
N ALA A 23 20.64 -39.56 31.95
CA ALA A 23 20.86 -38.15 31.67
C ALA A 23 21.63 -37.49 32.81
N GLU A 24 21.26 -37.79 34.06
CA GLU A 24 21.95 -37.33 35.27
C GLU A 24 23.40 -37.85 35.33
N ASP A 25 23.63 -39.14 35.02
CA ASP A 25 24.97 -39.72 35.00
C ASP A 25 25.85 -39.07 33.91
N ALA A 26 25.28 -38.84 32.73
CA ALA A 26 25.99 -38.17 31.63
C ALA A 26 26.27 -36.69 31.94
N ALA A 27 25.33 -35.99 32.59
CA ALA A 27 25.50 -34.62 33.04
C ALA A 27 26.57 -34.53 34.14
N ARG A 28 26.56 -35.46 35.11
CA ARG A 28 27.62 -35.57 36.14
C ARG A 28 28.98 -35.84 35.53
N ALA A 29 29.08 -36.74 34.55
CA ALA A 29 30.34 -37.03 33.86
C ALA A 29 30.88 -35.79 33.11
N LEU A 30 30.00 -35.06 32.42
CA LEU A 30 30.35 -33.81 31.74
C LEU A 30 30.79 -32.75 32.76
N SER A 31 30.02 -32.55 33.83
CA SER A 31 30.34 -31.61 34.91
C SER A 31 31.70 -31.92 35.54
N SER A 32 31.97 -33.19 35.84
CA SER A 32 33.27 -33.62 36.39
C SER A 32 34.44 -33.34 35.44
N LEU A 33 34.25 -33.55 34.13
CA LEU A 33 35.26 -33.24 33.11
C LEU A 33 35.51 -31.73 33.02
N VAL A 34 34.46 -30.91 32.93
CA VAL A 34 34.63 -29.46 32.74
C VAL A 34 35.13 -28.77 34.02
N ASN A 35 34.76 -29.27 35.19
CA ASN A 35 35.26 -28.78 36.48
C ASN A 35 36.65 -29.35 36.85
N SER A 36 37.25 -30.19 36.00
CA SER A 36 38.58 -30.73 36.29
C SER A 36 39.64 -29.62 36.30
N ALA A 37 40.62 -29.73 37.20
CA ALA A 37 41.74 -28.80 37.27
C ALA A 37 42.50 -28.67 35.94
N SER A 38 42.52 -29.74 35.15
CA SER A 38 43.11 -29.75 33.81
C SER A 38 42.36 -28.84 32.85
N VAL A 39 41.02 -28.85 32.84
CA VAL A 39 40.21 -27.93 32.03
C VAL A 39 40.35 -26.50 32.54
N ALA A 40 40.32 -26.29 33.86
CA ALA A 40 40.54 -24.97 34.46
C ALA A 40 41.91 -24.38 34.08
N GLN A 41 42.99 -25.16 34.13
CA GLN A 41 44.33 -24.74 33.69
C GLN A 41 44.38 -24.47 32.18
N LEU A 42 43.74 -25.33 31.38
CA LEU A 42 43.62 -25.16 29.93
C LEU A 42 42.94 -23.85 29.55
N LEU A 43 41.94 -23.45 30.33
CA LEU A 43 41.16 -22.23 30.12
C LEU A 43 41.87 -20.98 30.66
N GLN A 44 42.78 -21.12 31.63
CA GLN A 44 43.54 -20.01 32.20
C GLN A 44 44.76 -19.63 31.34
N GLN A 45 45.29 -20.55 30.53
CA GLN A 45 46.41 -20.26 29.64
C GLN A 45 45.94 -19.81 28.26
N PRO A 46 46.55 -18.77 27.67
CA PRO A 46 46.29 -18.41 26.27
C PRO A 46 46.66 -19.61 25.39
N PRO A 47 45.77 -20.06 24.48
CA PRO A 47 46.00 -21.29 23.73
C PRO A 47 47.25 -21.16 22.82
N PRO A 48 48.09 -22.20 22.70
CA PRO A 48 49.20 -22.22 21.75
C PRO A 48 48.71 -22.15 20.29
N ALA A 49 49.59 -21.78 19.35
CA ALA A 49 49.23 -21.60 17.93
C ALA A 49 48.66 -22.88 17.28
N ALA A 50 49.05 -24.05 17.77
CA ALA A 50 48.44 -25.34 17.44
C ALA A 50 47.93 -26.01 18.73
N PRO A 51 46.74 -26.63 18.73
CA PRO A 51 46.21 -27.31 19.91
C PRO A 51 47.15 -28.44 20.34
N THR A 52 47.54 -28.46 21.61
CA THR A 52 48.38 -29.56 22.10
C THR A 52 47.58 -30.88 22.12
N ALA A 53 48.25 -32.02 22.05
CA ALA A 53 47.59 -33.33 22.14
C ALA A 53 46.71 -33.47 23.40
N GLN A 54 47.10 -32.82 24.50
CA GLN A 54 46.31 -32.77 25.72
C GLN A 54 45.01 -31.96 25.55
N GLN A 55 45.06 -30.81 24.87
CA GLN A 55 43.87 -30.01 24.57
C GLN A 55 42.92 -30.80 23.64
N HIS A 56 43.47 -31.46 22.62
CA HIS A 56 42.70 -32.29 21.70
C HIS A 56 42.00 -33.47 22.41
N ASN A 57 42.73 -34.21 23.25
CA ASN A 57 42.16 -35.33 24.02
C ASN A 57 41.08 -34.86 25.01
N MET A 58 41.27 -33.69 25.63
CA MET A 58 40.28 -33.12 26.53
C MET A 58 39.02 -32.67 25.80
N MET A 59 39.16 -31.98 24.65
CA MET A 59 38.01 -31.63 23.81
C MET A 59 37.26 -32.87 23.34
N LEU A 60 37.97 -33.94 22.94
CA LEU A 60 37.37 -35.20 22.54
C LEU A 60 36.62 -35.86 23.71
N ALA A 61 37.18 -35.85 24.93
CA ALA A 61 36.52 -36.38 26.12
C ALA A 61 35.23 -35.61 26.46
N CYS A 62 35.26 -34.27 26.39
CA CYS A 62 34.08 -33.42 26.57
C CYS A 62 33.03 -33.67 25.47
N LEU A 63 33.45 -33.81 24.21
CA LEU A 63 32.58 -34.16 23.08
C LEU A 63 31.91 -35.52 23.28
N LEU A 64 32.64 -36.54 23.72
CA LEU A 64 32.07 -37.87 23.97
C LEU A 64 31.09 -37.86 25.15
N ALA A 65 31.40 -37.13 26.23
CA ALA A 65 30.52 -37.02 27.40
C ALA A 65 29.21 -36.31 27.05
N LEU A 66 29.28 -35.20 26.34
CA LEU A 66 28.09 -34.48 25.94
C LEU A 66 27.34 -35.22 24.80
N GLN A 67 28.01 -36.03 23.97
CA GLN A 67 27.32 -36.92 23.00
C GLN A 67 26.49 -37.99 23.71
N LYS A 68 26.97 -38.52 24.84
CA LYS A 68 26.19 -39.42 25.69
C LYS A 68 24.98 -38.69 26.27
N LEU A 69 25.15 -37.49 26.83
CA LEU A 69 24.05 -36.69 27.38
C LEU A 69 22.96 -36.42 26.32
N VAL A 70 23.38 -35.96 25.15
CA VAL A 70 22.50 -35.65 24.01
C VAL A 70 21.86 -36.90 23.40
N GLY A 71 22.47 -38.07 23.54
CA GLY A 71 21.93 -39.35 23.12
C GLY A 71 20.86 -39.91 24.05
N VAL A 72 20.91 -39.54 25.33
CA VAL A 72 19.93 -39.93 26.35
C VAL A 72 18.73 -38.99 26.37
N LEU A 73 18.93 -37.72 26.03
CA LEU A 73 17.83 -36.77 25.92
C LEU A 73 16.86 -37.18 24.78
N PRO A 74 15.54 -37.12 25.00
CA PRO A 74 14.52 -37.37 23.98
C PRO A 74 14.81 -36.58 22.70
N ARG A 75 14.62 -37.21 21.54
CA ARG A 75 14.75 -36.48 20.26
C ARG A 75 13.70 -35.37 20.24
N ALA A 76 14.15 -34.14 19.94
CA ALA A 76 13.36 -32.91 19.95
C ALA A 76 12.10 -32.91 19.06
N SER A 77 11.83 -33.98 18.30
CA SER A 77 10.64 -34.13 17.45
C SER A 77 9.37 -34.46 18.23
N GLU A 78 9.45 -34.88 19.49
CA GLU A 78 8.27 -35.10 20.35
C GLU A 78 8.27 -34.07 21.49
N PRO A 79 7.43 -33.01 21.41
CA PRO A 79 7.33 -32.00 22.46
C PRO A 79 6.60 -32.58 23.67
N CYS A 80 7.30 -33.37 24.47
CA CYS A 80 6.79 -33.83 25.77
C CYS A 80 7.28 -32.86 26.84
N ALA A 81 6.36 -32.28 27.62
CA ALA A 81 6.65 -31.39 28.75
C ALA A 81 7.64 -32.00 29.75
N SER A 82 7.73 -33.34 29.78
CA SER A 82 8.69 -34.09 30.59
C SER A 82 10.15 -33.85 30.21
N THR A 83 10.49 -33.53 28.95
CA THR A 83 11.89 -33.41 28.52
C THR A 83 12.58 -32.21 29.17
N GLY A 84 11.88 -31.06 29.19
CA GLY A 84 12.40 -29.85 29.84
C GLY A 84 12.50 -30.04 31.35
N GLN A 85 11.54 -30.76 31.94
CA GLN A 85 11.56 -31.09 33.36
C GLN A 85 12.70 -32.05 33.70
N THR A 86 12.94 -33.11 32.93
CA THR A 86 14.06 -34.03 33.14
C THR A 86 15.42 -33.34 33.02
N LEU A 87 15.60 -32.42 32.07
CA LEU A 87 16.84 -31.64 32.00
C LEU A 87 16.98 -30.68 33.18
N THR A 88 15.89 -30.03 33.57
CA THR A 88 15.86 -29.10 34.71
C THR A 88 16.14 -29.83 36.02
N ASP A 89 15.53 -31.00 36.23
CA ASP A 89 15.71 -31.87 37.39
C ASP A 89 17.13 -32.47 37.40
N ALA A 90 17.69 -32.85 36.23
CA ALA A 90 19.07 -33.31 36.13
C ALA A 90 20.10 -32.20 36.41
N LEU A 91 19.78 -30.95 36.04
CA LEU A 91 20.59 -29.78 36.37
C LEU A 91 20.45 -29.37 37.85
N HIS A 92 19.25 -29.50 38.44
CA HIS A 92 19.02 -29.31 39.87
C HIS A 92 19.60 -30.42 40.73
N GLY A 93 19.65 -31.67 40.24
CA GLY A 93 20.27 -32.81 40.92
C GLY A 93 21.80 -32.71 41.05
N LEU A 94 22.42 -31.69 40.42
CA LEU A 94 23.83 -31.34 40.62
C LEU A 94 24.04 -30.42 41.84
N ASP A 95 22.98 -29.94 42.50
CA ASP A 95 23.07 -29.19 43.75
C ASP A 95 23.37 -30.12 44.95
N CYS A 96 24.41 -29.80 45.70
CA CYS A 96 24.68 -30.45 47.00
C CYS A 96 23.57 -30.11 48.01
N PRO A 97 23.25 -31.02 48.96
CA PRO A 97 22.11 -30.88 49.88
C PRO A 97 22.31 -29.85 51.02
N SER A 98 23.20 -28.86 50.88
CA SER A 98 23.33 -27.78 51.87
C SER A 98 22.35 -26.66 51.54
N GLY A 99 21.19 -26.66 52.20
CA GLY A 99 20.17 -25.62 52.08
C GLY A 99 20.73 -24.24 52.43
N ASP A 100 20.62 -23.33 51.46
CA ASP A 100 20.79 -21.86 51.49
C ASP A 100 21.75 -21.39 50.39
N GLY A 101 21.37 -21.55 49.11
CA GLY A 101 22.18 -21.07 47.99
C GLY A 101 21.78 -21.43 46.54
N CYS A 102 20.52 -21.77 46.22
CA CYS A 102 20.15 -22.30 44.89
C CYS A 102 20.37 -21.36 43.68
N SER A 103 20.57 -20.04 43.87
CA SER A 103 20.80 -19.14 42.73
C SER A 103 22.27 -19.06 42.30
N ALA A 104 23.23 -19.49 43.14
CA ALA A 104 24.66 -19.33 42.88
C ALA A 104 25.30 -20.55 42.19
N THR A 105 24.75 -21.76 42.36
CA THR A 105 25.31 -23.01 41.81
C THR A 105 24.90 -23.29 40.36
N LEU A 106 23.69 -22.89 39.94
CA LEU A 106 23.31 -22.89 38.52
C LEU A 106 24.18 -21.92 37.71
N GLN A 107 24.61 -20.80 38.33
CA GLN A 107 25.65 -19.95 37.76
C GLN A 107 26.98 -20.69 37.64
N GLY A 108 27.45 -21.38 38.69
CA GLY A 108 28.73 -22.11 38.69
C GLY A 108 28.82 -23.30 37.70
N SER A 109 27.73 -24.05 37.50
CA SER A 109 27.69 -25.17 36.52
C SER A 109 27.57 -24.70 35.07
N VAL A 110 26.94 -23.55 34.83
CA VAL A 110 26.89 -22.90 33.50
C VAL A 110 28.17 -22.09 33.21
N GLN A 111 28.94 -21.72 34.25
CA GLN A 111 30.26 -21.06 34.17
C GLN A 111 31.41 -21.99 33.74
N CYS A 112 31.08 -23.23 33.39
CA CYS A 112 31.88 -24.13 32.58
C CYS A 112 32.17 -23.47 31.21
N ARG A 113 33.26 -22.67 31.12
CA ARG A 113 33.74 -22.05 29.87
C ARG A 113 33.75 -23.11 28.78
N HIS A 114 32.82 -22.98 27.83
CA HIS A 114 32.58 -24.00 26.83
C HIS A 114 33.87 -24.32 26.05
N PRO A 115 34.27 -25.61 25.90
CA PRO A 115 35.38 -25.99 25.03
C PRO A 115 35.14 -25.59 23.56
N ALA A 116 33.88 -25.35 23.16
CA ALA A 116 33.54 -24.75 21.86
C ALA A 116 34.13 -23.33 21.69
N GLY A 117 34.22 -22.54 22.76
CA GLY A 117 34.83 -21.20 22.73
C GLY A 117 36.33 -21.26 22.41
N LEU A 118 37.06 -22.24 22.93
CA LEU A 118 38.51 -22.39 22.66
C LEU A 118 38.83 -22.67 21.17
N GLY A 119 37.98 -23.44 20.48
CA GLY A 119 38.16 -23.73 19.05
C GLY A 119 37.67 -22.62 18.13
N LEU A 120 36.59 -21.93 18.53
CA LEU A 120 35.92 -20.91 17.71
C LEU A 120 36.50 -19.48 17.92
N GLN A 121 37.15 -19.20 19.05
CA GLN A 121 37.78 -17.90 19.34
C GLN A 121 38.93 -17.50 18.39
N ARG A 122 39.49 -18.42 17.60
CA ARG A 122 40.57 -18.12 16.64
C ARG A 122 40.12 -18.35 15.19
N PRO A 123 39.66 -17.31 14.50
CA PRO A 123 39.40 -17.36 13.06
C PRO A 123 40.65 -17.76 12.25
N GLU A 124 41.84 -17.51 12.78
CA GLU A 124 43.13 -17.90 12.19
C GLU A 124 43.28 -19.42 12.02
N LEU A 125 42.61 -20.23 12.85
CA LEU A 125 42.56 -21.70 12.68
C LEU A 125 41.61 -22.14 11.55
N LEU A 126 40.78 -21.21 11.04
CA LEU A 126 39.96 -21.39 9.84
C LEU A 126 40.70 -20.98 8.56
N ASP A 127 41.99 -20.63 8.65
CA ASP A 127 42.82 -20.36 7.48
C ASP A 127 42.84 -21.58 6.55
N ALA A 128 42.38 -21.36 5.31
CA ALA A 128 42.24 -22.38 4.29
C ALA A 128 43.57 -23.09 4.02
N ASP A 129 44.70 -22.37 4.14
CA ASP A 129 46.03 -22.92 3.90
C ASP A 129 46.47 -23.87 5.04
N GLN A 130 46.12 -23.56 6.29
CA GLN A 130 46.41 -24.44 7.44
C GLN A 130 45.49 -25.66 7.51
N LEU A 131 44.22 -25.48 7.12
CA LEU A 131 43.24 -26.57 6.98
C LEU A 131 43.60 -27.53 5.85
N ALA A 132 44.07 -27.01 4.72
CA ALA A 132 44.55 -27.81 3.59
C ALA A 132 45.82 -28.60 3.96
N ALA A 133 46.75 -27.99 4.68
CA ALA A 133 48.01 -28.63 5.09
C ALA A 133 47.82 -29.81 6.07
N THR A 134 46.74 -29.83 6.85
CA THR A 134 46.53 -30.84 7.91
C THR A 134 45.65 -32.02 7.51
N GLY A 135 44.91 -31.95 6.38
CA GLY A 135 44.15 -33.06 5.77
C GLY A 135 43.06 -33.74 6.63
N ARG A 136 42.94 -33.41 7.92
CA ARG A 136 42.04 -34.05 8.91
C ARG A 136 41.12 -33.08 9.65
N CYS A 137 41.27 -31.78 9.46
CA CYS A 137 40.63 -30.75 10.29
C CYS A 137 39.14 -30.41 9.97
N PRO A 138 38.61 -30.51 8.72
CA PRO A 138 37.23 -30.06 8.44
C PRO A 138 36.18 -30.83 9.24
N HIS A 139 36.38 -32.14 9.42
CA HIS A 139 35.41 -33.00 10.12
C HIS A 139 35.36 -32.72 11.63
N ALA A 140 36.47 -32.28 12.23
CA ALA A 140 36.52 -31.92 13.65
C ALA A 140 35.74 -30.62 13.91
N LEU A 141 35.89 -29.63 13.02
CA LEU A 141 35.14 -28.38 13.11
C LEU A 141 33.63 -28.60 12.87
N THR A 142 33.25 -29.37 11.84
CA THR A 142 31.86 -29.78 11.61
C THR A 142 31.28 -30.48 12.84
N ALA A 143 32.01 -31.42 13.44
CA ALA A 143 31.57 -32.12 14.64
C ALA A 143 31.38 -31.18 15.84
N LEU A 144 32.31 -30.24 16.07
CA LEU A 144 32.21 -29.23 17.13
C LEU A 144 31.02 -28.28 16.93
N CYS A 145 30.82 -27.77 15.70
CA CYS A 145 29.70 -26.91 15.35
C CYS A 145 28.36 -27.64 15.50
N HIS A 146 28.23 -28.83 14.91
CA HIS A 146 27.05 -29.67 15.01
C HIS A 146 26.67 -29.97 16.47
N PHE A 147 27.67 -30.21 17.31
CA PHE A 147 27.46 -30.49 18.72
C PHE A 147 27.04 -29.27 19.52
N SER A 148 27.75 -28.16 19.36
CA SER A 148 27.41 -26.87 19.99
C SER A 148 26.00 -26.45 19.61
N LYS A 149 25.63 -26.60 18.33
CA LYS A 149 24.27 -26.43 17.83
C LYS A 149 23.29 -27.31 18.61
N ARG A 150 23.55 -28.61 18.75
CA ARG A 150 22.62 -29.53 19.41
C ARG A 150 22.43 -29.20 20.89
N CYS A 151 23.47 -28.75 21.60
CA CYS A 151 23.36 -28.21 22.95
C CYS A 151 22.43 -27.01 23.00
N LEU A 152 22.72 -25.99 22.19
CA LEU A 152 21.97 -24.74 22.21
C LEU A 152 20.51 -24.94 21.79
N VAL A 153 20.25 -25.81 20.81
CA VAL A 153 18.88 -26.17 20.40
C VAL A 153 18.14 -26.86 21.54
N LEU A 154 18.75 -27.83 22.23
CA LEU A 154 18.12 -28.50 23.37
C LEU A 154 17.82 -27.54 24.51
N THR A 155 18.73 -26.61 24.78
CA THR A 155 18.50 -25.53 25.73
C THR A 155 17.34 -24.63 25.29
N ALA A 156 17.35 -24.15 24.05
CA ALA A 156 16.31 -23.28 23.52
C ALA A 156 14.93 -23.96 23.60
N VAL A 157 14.84 -25.25 23.23
CA VAL A 157 13.62 -26.06 23.37
C VAL A 157 13.19 -26.19 24.84
N THR A 158 14.13 -26.36 25.75
CA THR A 158 13.83 -26.44 27.19
C THR A 158 13.25 -25.13 27.72
N ILE A 159 13.87 -24.01 27.34
CA ILE A 159 13.39 -22.65 27.65
C ILE A 159 11.96 -22.47 27.09
N SER A 160 11.73 -22.89 25.83
CA SER A 160 10.43 -22.81 25.15
C SER A 160 9.32 -23.62 25.85
N GLY A 161 9.64 -24.84 26.29
CA GLY A 161 8.67 -25.79 26.85
C GLY A 161 8.17 -25.42 28.25
N VAL A 162 8.98 -24.72 29.04
CA VAL A 162 8.64 -24.34 30.43
C VAL A 162 7.76 -23.08 30.49
N GLY A 163 7.86 -22.19 29.50
CA GLY A 163 7.13 -20.91 29.47
C GLY A 163 5.63 -20.98 29.21
N GLY A 164 5.11 -22.11 28.71
CA GLY A 164 3.70 -22.24 28.30
C GLY A 164 2.68 -22.41 29.43
N SER A 165 3.12 -22.68 30.67
CA SER A 165 2.23 -22.80 31.83
C SER A 165 2.04 -21.42 32.46
N SER A 166 0.82 -20.86 32.41
CA SER A 166 0.47 -19.52 32.89
C SER A 166 0.64 -19.28 34.41
N GLY A 167 1.31 -20.19 35.13
CA GLY A 167 1.73 -20.01 36.52
C GLY A 167 2.99 -19.12 36.63
N SER A 168 3.34 -18.69 37.84
CA SER A 168 4.42 -17.73 38.14
C SER A 168 5.86 -18.16 37.75
N GLY A 169 6.03 -19.15 36.88
CA GLY A 169 7.31 -19.72 36.46
C GLY A 169 8.03 -18.99 35.31
N GLY A 170 7.36 -18.10 34.57
CA GLY A 170 7.95 -17.42 33.40
C GLY A 170 9.23 -16.62 33.68
N ALA A 171 9.39 -16.08 34.90
CA ALA A 171 10.58 -15.33 35.29
C ALA A 171 11.87 -16.19 35.36
N SER A 172 11.74 -17.49 35.65
CA SER A 172 12.89 -18.41 35.76
C SER A 172 13.52 -18.70 34.40
N VAL A 173 12.68 -18.89 33.38
CA VAL A 173 13.07 -19.22 31.99
C VAL A 173 13.85 -18.07 31.36
N GLY A 174 13.35 -16.85 31.52
CA GLY A 174 14.05 -15.64 31.07
C GLY A 174 15.41 -15.46 31.71
N THR A 175 15.51 -15.78 33.01
CA THR A 175 16.76 -15.67 33.79
C THR A 175 17.81 -16.71 33.34
N LEU A 176 17.37 -17.93 33.02
CA LEU A 176 18.27 -18.96 32.47
C LEU A 176 18.78 -18.58 31.09
N ALA A 177 17.89 -18.15 30.19
CA ALA A 177 18.27 -17.69 28.85
C ALA A 177 19.26 -16.52 28.93
N ALA A 178 18.99 -15.58 29.84
CA ALA A 178 19.86 -14.47 30.20
C ALA A 178 21.27 -14.93 30.63
N ALA A 179 21.34 -15.81 31.64
CA ALA A 179 22.61 -16.33 32.16
C ALA A 179 23.43 -17.04 31.09
N MET A 180 22.77 -17.84 30.24
CA MET A 180 23.42 -18.53 29.14
C MET A 180 23.94 -17.58 28.07
N MET A 181 23.16 -16.55 27.73
CA MET A 181 23.62 -15.54 26.79
C MET A 181 24.83 -14.77 27.32
N GLN A 182 24.82 -14.43 28.62
CA GLN A 182 25.97 -13.82 29.29
C GLN A 182 27.20 -14.75 29.27
N GLN A 183 27.01 -16.06 29.44
CA GLN A 183 28.11 -17.02 29.32
C GLN A 183 28.64 -17.13 27.89
N LEU A 184 27.78 -17.13 26.87
CA LEU A 184 28.22 -17.13 25.48
C LEU A 184 29.01 -15.86 25.14
N GLU A 185 28.62 -14.72 25.70
CA GLU A 185 29.35 -13.46 25.59
C GLU A 185 30.72 -13.54 26.29
N GLN A 186 30.75 -13.96 27.57
CA GLN A 186 31.98 -14.13 28.35
C GLN A 186 32.94 -15.16 27.75
N SER A 187 32.40 -16.16 27.06
CA SER A 187 33.18 -17.17 26.34
C SER A 187 33.81 -16.65 25.05
N GLY A 188 33.60 -15.38 24.66
CA GLY A 188 34.10 -14.84 23.40
C GLY A 188 33.44 -15.44 22.15
N LEU A 189 32.50 -16.38 22.30
CA LEU A 189 31.81 -16.98 21.16
C LEU A 189 31.02 -15.92 20.40
N LEU A 190 30.18 -15.13 21.06
CA LEU A 190 29.34 -14.13 20.38
C LEU A 190 30.18 -13.10 19.59
N PRO A 191 31.26 -12.51 20.15
CA PRO A 191 32.16 -11.65 19.37
C PRO A 191 32.86 -12.35 18.21
N SER A 192 33.15 -13.65 18.31
CA SER A 192 33.86 -14.42 17.27
C SER A 192 32.98 -14.95 16.14
N LEU A 193 31.68 -15.17 16.38
CA LEU A 193 30.72 -15.69 15.40
C LEU A 193 30.70 -14.91 14.06
N PRO A 194 30.75 -13.56 14.05
CA PRO A 194 31.02 -12.77 12.85
C PRO A 194 32.14 -13.31 11.95
N ALA A 195 33.35 -13.44 12.51
CA ALA A 195 34.53 -13.86 11.78
C ALA A 195 34.43 -15.32 11.35
N ILE A 196 33.83 -16.18 12.17
CA ILE A 196 33.61 -17.60 11.85
C ILE A 196 32.65 -17.74 10.67
N LEU A 197 31.54 -17.00 10.66
CA LEU A 197 30.57 -17.03 9.57
C LEU A 197 31.20 -16.54 8.27
N GLN A 198 31.96 -15.44 8.31
CA GLN A 198 32.67 -14.90 7.16
C GLN A 198 33.71 -15.88 6.63
N ALA A 199 34.52 -16.49 7.51
CA ALA A 199 35.52 -17.48 7.13
C ALA A 199 34.88 -18.73 6.53
N ALA A 200 33.79 -19.24 7.11
CA ALA A 200 33.08 -20.40 6.58
C ALA A 200 32.44 -20.13 5.20
N ALA A 201 31.86 -18.95 5.01
CA ALA A 201 31.30 -18.54 3.72
C ALA A 201 32.40 -18.36 2.67
N GLY A 202 33.55 -17.77 3.04
CA GLY A 202 34.73 -17.66 2.20
C GLY A 202 35.29 -19.02 1.78
N LEU A 203 35.45 -19.95 2.73
CA LEU A 203 35.90 -21.31 2.48
C LEU A 203 34.95 -22.06 1.53
N ALA A 204 33.64 -21.96 1.77
CA ALA A 204 32.65 -22.60 0.91
C ALA A 204 32.65 -22.02 -0.52
N THR A 205 32.84 -20.70 -0.65
CA THR A 205 32.97 -20.02 -1.95
C THR A 205 34.22 -20.46 -2.69
N GLN A 206 35.36 -20.51 -2.00
CA GLN A 206 36.65 -20.94 -2.57
C GLN A 206 36.58 -22.41 -3.02
N GLN A 207 36.01 -23.29 -2.19
CA GLN A 207 35.78 -24.68 -2.57
C GLN A 207 34.82 -24.81 -3.75
N SER A 208 33.75 -24.03 -3.79
CA SER A 208 32.81 -24.01 -4.92
C SER A 208 33.52 -23.59 -6.22
N GLN A 209 34.38 -22.57 -6.20
CA GLN A 209 35.16 -22.14 -7.36
C GLN A 209 36.15 -23.19 -7.84
N GLN A 210 36.88 -23.84 -6.93
CA GLN A 210 37.80 -24.93 -7.26
C GLN A 210 37.06 -26.15 -7.84
N GLN A 211 35.92 -26.50 -7.25
CA GLN A 211 35.15 -27.65 -7.68
C GLN A 211 34.34 -27.39 -8.95
N GLN A 212 34.02 -26.13 -9.28
CA GLN A 212 33.42 -25.79 -10.57
C GLN A 212 34.34 -26.14 -11.74
N GLN A 213 35.67 -26.11 -11.54
CA GLN A 213 36.63 -26.63 -12.52
C GLN A 213 36.58 -28.17 -12.63
N GLN A 214 36.17 -28.86 -11.56
CA GLN A 214 36.11 -30.32 -11.47
C GLN A 214 34.68 -30.90 -11.63
N GLN A 215 33.68 -30.05 -11.91
CA GLN A 215 32.25 -30.41 -11.95
C GLN A 215 31.71 -31.06 -10.66
N GLN A 216 32.37 -30.86 -9.51
CA GLN A 216 31.93 -31.39 -8.22
C GLN A 216 31.06 -30.35 -7.47
N PRO A 217 30.05 -30.77 -6.69
CA PRO A 217 29.26 -29.87 -5.86
C PRO A 217 30.02 -29.49 -4.58
N GLY A 218 30.24 -28.18 -4.37
CA GLY A 218 30.90 -27.64 -3.17
C GLY A 218 30.34 -28.21 -1.85
N ASP A 219 31.20 -28.43 -0.85
CA ASP A 219 30.78 -28.89 0.48
C ASP A 219 30.37 -27.69 1.36
N TRP A 220 29.05 -27.54 1.57
CA TRP A 220 28.48 -26.43 2.36
C TRP A 220 28.13 -26.84 3.80
N ARG A 221 28.49 -28.04 4.26
CA ARG A 221 28.06 -28.58 5.56
C ARG A 221 28.48 -27.72 6.74
N VAL A 222 29.74 -27.27 6.77
CA VAL A 222 30.26 -26.39 7.83
C VAL A 222 29.46 -25.10 7.93
N PHE A 223 29.17 -24.48 6.79
CA PHE A 223 28.39 -23.24 6.74
C PHE A 223 26.96 -23.46 7.25
N MET A 224 26.30 -24.57 6.86
CA MET A 224 24.98 -24.93 7.38
C MET A 224 24.97 -25.17 8.89
N ASP A 225 25.98 -25.87 9.44
CA ASP A 225 26.06 -26.09 10.90
C ASP A 225 26.25 -24.77 11.67
N ILE A 226 27.00 -23.81 11.11
CA ILE A 226 27.14 -22.47 11.69
C ILE A 226 25.82 -21.70 11.62
N LEU A 227 25.11 -21.77 10.48
CA LEU A 227 23.79 -21.15 10.36
C LEU A 227 22.79 -21.71 11.39
N ASP A 228 22.78 -23.02 11.57
CA ASP A 228 21.92 -23.64 12.59
C ASP A 228 22.34 -23.31 14.03
N LEU A 229 23.65 -23.12 14.29
CA LEU A 229 24.14 -22.60 15.57
C LEU A 229 23.61 -21.18 15.80
N LEU A 230 23.70 -20.31 14.80
CA LEU A 230 23.16 -18.94 14.84
C LEU A 230 21.66 -18.94 15.10
N ARG A 231 20.94 -19.86 14.45
CA ARG A 231 19.50 -20.06 14.65
C ARG A 231 19.17 -20.28 16.13
N ALA A 232 19.89 -21.19 16.80
CA ALA A 232 19.68 -21.49 18.20
C ALA A 232 19.99 -20.29 19.12
N VAL A 233 21.05 -19.53 18.80
CA VAL A 233 21.39 -18.29 19.52
C VAL A 233 20.28 -17.24 19.39
N ILE A 234 19.78 -17.03 18.17
CA ILE A 234 18.68 -16.11 17.88
C ILE A 234 17.40 -16.51 18.62
N HIS A 235 17.07 -17.81 18.68
CA HIS A 235 15.93 -18.29 19.47
C HIS A 235 16.10 -17.96 20.96
N MET A 236 17.29 -18.15 21.54
CA MET A 236 17.52 -17.75 22.94
C MET A 236 17.34 -16.25 23.14
N TRP A 237 17.78 -15.41 22.20
CA TRP A 237 17.55 -13.96 22.27
C TRP A 237 16.08 -13.58 22.26
N HIS A 238 15.25 -14.27 21.46
CA HIS A 238 13.82 -14.04 21.45
C HIS A 238 13.22 -14.22 22.85
N TYR A 239 13.58 -15.30 23.55
CA TYR A 239 13.14 -15.55 24.92
C TYR A 239 13.69 -14.53 25.94
N VAL A 240 14.95 -14.10 25.79
CA VAL A 240 15.51 -13.03 26.63
C VAL A 240 14.77 -11.71 26.41
N ALA A 241 14.45 -11.37 25.16
CA ALA A 241 13.72 -10.15 24.82
C ALA A 241 12.33 -10.14 25.48
N GLU A 242 11.61 -11.26 25.42
CA GLU A 242 10.29 -11.39 26.00
C GLU A 242 10.31 -11.33 27.54
N SER A 243 11.29 -11.98 28.16
CA SER A 243 11.26 -12.27 29.61
C SER A 243 12.14 -11.37 30.48
N ASN A 244 13.22 -10.80 29.93
CA ASN A 244 14.15 -9.93 30.66
C ASN A 244 14.71 -8.80 29.77
N PRO A 245 13.93 -7.74 29.53
CA PRO A 245 14.33 -6.65 28.63
C PRO A 245 15.56 -5.87 29.12
N ALA A 246 15.93 -5.94 30.39
CA ALA A 246 17.13 -5.27 30.91
C ALA A 246 18.42 -5.83 30.30
N MET A 247 18.45 -7.15 30.03
CA MET A 247 19.61 -7.80 29.41
C MET A 247 19.77 -7.49 27.93
N LEU A 248 18.74 -6.98 27.26
CA LEU A 248 18.88 -6.58 25.86
C LEU A 248 19.97 -5.54 25.64
N ARG A 249 20.29 -4.72 26.65
CA ARG A 249 21.39 -3.75 26.53
C ARG A 249 22.74 -4.39 26.25
N THR A 250 23.02 -5.58 26.81
CA THR A 250 24.27 -6.30 26.56
C THR A 250 24.21 -7.10 25.26
N LEU A 251 23.04 -7.59 24.89
CA LEU A 251 22.88 -8.48 23.73
C LEU A 251 22.72 -7.74 22.39
N LEU A 252 22.14 -6.53 22.39
CA LEU A 252 21.88 -5.78 21.15
C LEU A 252 23.14 -5.49 20.32
N PRO A 253 24.31 -5.13 20.90
CA PRO A 253 25.55 -4.97 20.12
C PRO A 253 25.99 -6.25 19.42
N ALA A 254 25.91 -7.41 20.09
CA ALA A 254 26.25 -8.70 19.51
C ALA A 254 25.23 -9.12 18.42
N ALA A 255 23.93 -8.87 18.67
CA ALA A 255 22.87 -9.10 17.69
C ALA A 255 23.09 -8.29 16.41
N LEU A 256 23.43 -7.00 16.55
CA LEU A 256 23.72 -6.13 15.42
C LEU A 256 24.87 -6.67 14.55
N LEU A 257 26.02 -7.00 15.16
CA LEU A 257 27.16 -7.55 14.43
C LEU A 257 26.80 -8.86 13.73
N LEU A 258 26.02 -9.72 14.38
CA LEU A 258 25.58 -10.99 13.81
C LEU A 258 24.65 -10.80 12.61
N LEU A 259 23.71 -9.84 12.67
CA LEU A 259 22.84 -9.52 11.53
C LEU A 259 23.61 -8.93 10.36
N GLN A 260 24.58 -8.03 10.62
CA GLN A 260 25.46 -7.47 9.60
C GLN A 260 26.24 -8.58 8.86
N GLN A 261 26.75 -9.56 9.60
CA GLN A 261 27.53 -10.66 9.03
C GLN A 261 26.66 -11.68 8.31
N LEU A 262 25.46 -11.94 8.83
CA LEU A 262 24.47 -12.74 8.12
C LEU A 262 24.14 -12.12 6.76
N GLN A 263 23.97 -10.79 6.70
CA GLN A 263 23.75 -10.08 5.43
C GLN A 263 24.99 -10.11 4.53
N ALA A 264 26.19 -9.91 5.07
CA ALA A 264 27.43 -9.99 4.32
C ALA A 264 27.69 -11.40 3.72
N ALA A 265 27.20 -12.45 4.37
CA ALA A 265 27.28 -13.82 3.87
C ALA A 265 26.27 -14.13 2.74
N GLY A 266 25.21 -13.35 2.59
CA GLY A 266 24.17 -13.56 1.58
C GLY A 266 24.69 -13.54 0.13
N PRO A 267 25.50 -12.53 -0.27
CA PRO A 267 26.14 -12.49 -1.59
C PRO A 267 27.11 -13.64 -1.88
N LEU A 268 27.59 -14.34 -0.85
CA LEU A 268 28.49 -15.49 -0.98
C LEU A 268 27.75 -16.80 -1.29
N LEU A 269 26.42 -16.82 -1.16
CA LEU A 269 25.62 -17.98 -1.55
C LEU A 269 25.74 -18.23 -3.06
N PRO A 270 25.75 -19.51 -3.50
CA PRO A 270 25.93 -19.84 -4.90
C PRO A 270 24.77 -19.26 -5.72
N ALA A 271 25.09 -18.42 -6.70
CA ALA A 271 24.10 -17.96 -7.65
C ALA A 271 23.54 -19.16 -8.43
N ALA A 272 22.22 -19.21 -8.61
CA ALA A 272 21.61 -20.22 -9.47
C ALA A 272 22.24 -20.11 -10.87
N SER A 273 22.97 -21.15 -11.32
CA SER A 273 23.55 -21.15 -12.65
C SER A 273 22.41 -21.18 -13.67
N VAL A 274 22.21 -20.08 -14.41
CA VAL A 274 21.19 -19.95 -15.49
C VAL A 274 21.51 -20.85 -16.69
N ALA A 275 22.61 -21.60 -16.65
CA ALA A 275 23.05 -22.46 -17.74
C ALA A 275 22.21 -23.75 -17.83
N SER A 276 21.48 -23.89 -18.95
CA SER A 276 21.01 -25.16 -19.55
C SER A 276 19.54 -25.59 -19.33
N SER A 277 18.57 -24.68 -19.48
CA SER A 277 17.16 -25.08 -19.71
C SER A 277 16.67 -24.90 -21.16
N THR A 278 17.54 -24.58 -22.11
CA THR A 278 17.17 -24.35 -23.53
C THR A 278 17.21 -25.58 -24.43
N ALA A 279 17.50 -26.78 -23.94
CA ALA A 279 17.40 -28.01 -24.73
C ALA A 279 16.07 -28.73 -24.45
N GLY A 280 15.09 -28.57 -25.35
CA GLY A 280 13.75 -29.16 -25.26
C GLY A 280 13.74 -30.69 -25.35
N SER A 281 13.92 -31.37 -24.22
CA SER A 281 13.65 -32.81 -24.08
C SER A 281 12.51 -33.05 -23.08
N THR A 282 11.35 -33.38 -23.64
CA THR A 282 10.09 -33.71 -22.96
C THR A 282 10.10 -35.14 -22.40
N ALA A 283 10.94 -35.42 -21.41
CA ALA A 283 10.90 -36.71 -20.69
C ALA A 283 10.92 -36.51 -19.16
N PRO A 284 9.78 -36.69 -18.44
CA PRO A 284 9.75 -36.69 -16.99
C PRO A 284 10.27 -38.03 -16.47
N SER A 285 11.60 -38.16 -16.32
CA SER A 285 12.22 -39.30 -15.64
C SER A 285 12.49 -38.91 -14.19
N SER A 286 11.81 -39.59 -13.30
CA SER A 286 11.78 -39.39 -11.85
C SER A 286 13.09 -39.79 -11.15
N SER A 287 13.32 -39.11 -10.02
CA SER A 287 14.03 -39.58 -8.82
C SER A 287 15.53 -39.33 -8.71
N GLY A 288 15.85 -38.30 -7.92
CA GLY A 288 16.82 -38.42 -6.83
C GLY A 288 18.26 -38.04 -7.14
N SER A 289 18.59 -36.74 -7.05
CA SER A 289 19.91 -36.29 -6.55
C SER A 289 20.09 -34.77 -6.44
N SER A 290 19.06 -33.95 -6.71
CA SER A 290 19.17 -32.48 -6.68
C SER A 290 19.05 -31.84 -5.27
N SER A 291 19.15 -32.58 -4.17
CA SER A 291 18.74 -32.06 -2.84
C SER A 291 19.76 -31.15 -2.15
N SER A 292 21.06 -31.22 -2.46
CA SER A 292 22.06 -30.59 -1.56
C SER A 292 22.16 -29.06 -1.68
N ARG A 293 21.90 -28.47 -2.85
CA ARG A 293 22.04 -27.00 -3.06
C ARG A 293 20.87 -26.22 -2.49
N ASP A 294 19.66 -26.76 -2.63
CA ASP A 294 18.44 -26.12 -2.14
C ASP A 294 18.42 -25.99 -0.62
N VAL A 295 18.99 -26.98 0.09
CA VAL A 295 19.01 -27.02 1.55
C VAL A 295 19.74 -25.82 2.16
N ILE A 296 20.78 -25.30 1.51
CA ILE A 296 21.57 -24.16 2.04
C ILE A 296 20.71 -22.90 2.06
N HIS A 297 20.02 -22.59 0.97
CA HIS A 297 19.12 -21.43 0.91
C HIS A 297 17.94 -21.57 1.89
N GLU A 298 17.45 -22.79 2.10
CA GLU A 298 16.36 -23.05 3.06
C GLU A 298 16.81 -22.83 4.50
N VAL A 299 18.00 -23.30 4.87
CA VAL A 299 18.60 -23.08 6.19
C VAL A 299 18.89 -21.58 6.38
N TYR A 300 19.49 -20.94 5.39
CA TYR A 300 19.77 -19.49 5.44
C TYR A 300 18.49 -18.67 5.59
N PHE A 301 17.44 -18.98 4.82
CA PHE A 301 16.13 -18.36 4.96
C PHE A 301 15.53 -18.59 6.35
N ALA A 302 15.66 -19.79 6.92
CA ALA A 302 15.18 -20.09 8.27
C ALA A 302 15.88 -19.24 9.34
N VAL A 303 17.22 -19.08 9.25
CA VAL A 303 17.98 -18.20 10.16
C VAL A 303 17.51 -16.76 10.05
N GLN A 304 17.32 -16.25 8.83
CA GLN A 304 16.81 -14.90 8.60
C GLN A 304 15.40 -14.71 9.17
N PHE A 305 14.54 -15.72 9.04
CA PHE A 305 13.20 -15.67 9.58
C PHE A 305 13.18 -15.67 11.13
N ASP A 306 14.08 -16.43 11.76
CA ASP A 306 14.22 -16.40 13.21
C ASP A 306 14.80 -15.05 13.69
N ALA A 307 15.73 -14.46 12.92
CA ALA A 307 16.23 -13.12 13.19
C ALA A 307 15.09 -12.09 13.16
N LEU A 308 14.18 -12.19 12.18
CA LEU A 308 12.98 -11.35 12.13
C LEU A 308 12.13 -11.44 13.41
N GLN A 309 11.95 -12.63 13.99
CA GLN A 309 11.17 -12.78 15.23
C GLN A 309 11.79 -12.02 16.41
N VAL A 310 13.12 -12.03 16.51
CA VAL A 310 13.83 -11.22 17.52
C VAL A 310 13.60 -9.74 17.28
N VAL A 311 13.82 -9.26 16.05
CA VAL A 311 13.66 -7.83 15.72
C VAL A 311 12.19 -7.38 15.90
N PHE A 312 11.23 -8.25 15.62
CA PHE A 312 9.81 -7.99 15.88
C PHE A 312 9.51 -7.83 17.37
N GLU A 313 10.04 -8.68 18.25
CA GLU A 313 9.85 -8.48 19.70
C GLU A 313 10.55 -7.21 20.20
N LEU A 314 11.70 -6.84 19.63
CA LEU A 314 12.35 -5.56 19.93
C LEU A 314 11.49 -4.36 19.51
N GLU A 315 10.80 -4.44 18.37
CA GLU A 315 9.84 -3.41 17.94
C GLU A 315 8.64 -3.32 18.89
N ARG A 316 8.09 -4.46 19.33
CA ARG A 316 7.01 -4.48 20.32
C ARG A 316 7.44 -3.88 21.66
N LEU A 317 8.66 -4.18 22.09
CA LEU A 317 9.25 -3.58 23.29
C LEU A 317 9.44 -2.08 23.13
N LEU A 318 9.92 -1.61 21.98
CA LEU A 318 10.05 -0.19 21.65
C LEU A 318 8.69 0.51 21.81
N HIS A 319 7.62 -0.08 21.27
CA HIS A 319 6.27 0.49 21.34
C HIS A 319 5.70 0.53 22.77
N ARG A 320 5.89 -0.56 23.55
CA ARG A 320 5.49 -0.61 24.97
C ARG A 320 6.25 0.43 25.81
N GLN A 321 7.57 0.46 25.69
CA GLN A 321 8.43 1.36 26.46
C GLN A 321 8.23 2.84 26.08
N GLY A 322 7.92 3.14 24.82
CA GLY A 322 7.60 4.50 24.38
C GLY A 322 6.34 5.07 25.02
N SER A 323 5.37 4.21 25.37
CA SER A 323 4.11 4.63 26.02
C SER A 323 4.26 4.83 27.53
N ASP A 324 5.14 4.05 28.18
CA ASP A 324 5.25 3.96 29.64
C ASP A 324 6.40 4.79 30.24
N GLY A 325 7.09 5.62 29.44
CA GLY A 325 8.27 6.38 29.92
C GLY A 325 9.47 5.49 30.21
N GLY A 326 9.64 4.44 29.40
CA GLY A 326 10.68 3.42 29.54
C GLY A 326 12.11 3.94 29.50
N SER A 327 13.07 3.04 29.74
CA SER A 327 14.48 3.44 29.79
C SER A 327 15.01 3.95 28.44
N VAL A 328 15.38 5.23 28.40
CA VAL A 328 15.95 5.93 27.23
C VAL A 328 17.14 5.17 26.61
N LEU A 329 18.05 4.64 27.44
CA LEU A 329 19.23 3.90 26.96
C LEU A 329 18.87 2.60 26.20
N LEU A 330 17.83 1.90 26.64
CA LEU A 330 17.36 0.70 25.94
C LEU A 330 16.67 1.08 24.62
N LEU A 331 15.86 2.14 24.64
CA LEU A 331 15.19 2.67 23.46
C LEU A 331 16.20 3.07 22.39
N GLU A 332 17.27 3.76 22.78
CA GLU A 332 18.37 4.17 21.90
C GLU A 332 19.10 2.98 21.29
N ALA A 333 19.41 1.95 22.09
CA ALA A 333 20.05 0.73 21.60
C ALA A 333 19.17 -0.03 20.59
N ILE A 334 17.85 -0.12 20.84
CA ILE A 334 16.90 -0.74 19.90
C ILE A 334 16.81 0.12 18.62
N CYS A 335 16.70 1.44 18.74
CA CYS A 335 16.70 2.34 17.59
C CYS A 335 17.97 2.20 16.77
N LYS A 336 19.14 2.08 17.41
CA LYS A 336 20.43 1.89 16.72
C LYS A 336 20.46 0.59 15.92
N LEU A 337 19.96 -0.52 16.49
CA LEU A 337 19.81 -1.78 15.74
C LEU A 337 18.87 -1.59 14.55
N LEU A 338 17.70 -0.99 14.76
CA LEU A 338 16.69 -0.79 13.72
C LEU A 338 17.13 0.17 12.61
N ARG A 339 18.03 1.11 12.89
CA ARG A 339 18.64 2.00 11.89
C ARG A 339 19.65 1.30 11.00
N ASP A 340 20.15 0.14 11.41
CA ASP A 340 21.22 -0.52 10.67
C ASP A 340 20.73 -1.02 9.29
N PRO A 341 21.47 -0.73 8.20
CA PRO A 341 21.06 -1.11 6.85
C PRO A 341 20.90 -2.63 6.71
N ALA A 342 21.66 -3.45 7.44
CA ALA A 342 21.54 -4.91 7.39
C ALA A 342 20.17 -5.39 7.88
N VAL A 343 19.58 -4.71 8.87
CA VAL A 343 18.23 -5.02 9.35
C VAL A 343 17.20 -4.68 8.27
N SER A 344 17.29 -3.50 7.65
CA SER A 344 16.37 -3.13 6.57
C SER A 344 16.49 -4.07 5.35
N GLN A 345 17.70 -4.49 5.00
CA GLN A 345 17.98 -5.42 3.90
C GLN A 345 17.44 -6.82 4.20
N LEU A 346 17.65 -7.34 5.42
CA LEU A 346 17.05 -8.58 5.89
C LEU A 346 15.53 -8.59 5.71
N LEU A 347 14.87 -7.52 6.16
CA LEU A 347 13.42 -7.39 6.10
C LEU A 347 12.92 -7.31 4.65
N LEU A 348 13.62 -6.60 3.77
CA LEU A 348 13.31 -6.56 2.33
C LEU A 348 13.46 -7.92 1.66
N GLN A 349 14.52 -8.66 1.99
CA GLN A 349 14.74 -10.02 1.45
C GLN A 349 13.63 -10.97 1.86
N LEU A 350 13.27 -10.97 3.15
CA LEU A 350 12.15 -11.75 3.66
C LEU A 350 10.83 -11.31 3.01
N LEU A 351 10.63 -10.01 2.76
CA LEU A 351 9.46 -9.55 2.01
C LEU A 351 9.47 -10.11 0.57
N ALA A 352 10.59 -9.99 -0.14
CA ALA A 352 10.68 -10.45 -1.52
C ALA A 352 10.45 -11.97 -1.65
N ALA A 353 11.01 -12.75 -0.75
CA ALA A 353 10.87 -14.21 -0.71
C ALA A 353 9.42 -14.73 -0.66
N HIS A 354 8.54 -13.98 0.01
CA HIS A 354 7.15 -14.41 0.23
C HIS A 354 6.16 -13.94 -0.84
N ILE A 355 6.51 -12.94 -1.65
CA ILE A 355 5.62 -12.37 -2.68
C ILE A 355 5.26 -13.35 -3.81
N PRO A 356 6.19 -14.19 -4.32
CA PRO A 356 5.87 -15.16 -5.37
C PRO A 356 4.70 -16.10 -4.99
N MET A 357 4.59 -16.50 -3.72
CA MET A 357 3.49 -17.35 -3.24
C MET A 357 2.14 -16.63 -3.28
N LEU A 358 2.11 -15.36 -2.83
CA LEU A 358 0.90 -14.52 -2.89
C LEU A 358 0.49 -14.26 -4.34
N HIS A 359 1.47 -14.02 -5.21
CA HIS A 359 1.25 -13.78 -6.63
C HIS A 359 0.71 -15.04 -7.33
N ALA A 360 1.29 -16.20 -7.07
CA ALA A 360 0.82 -17.48 -7.60
C ALA A 360 -0.62 -17.79 -7.15
N ALA A 361 -0.94 -17.55 -5.87
CA ALA A 361 -2.30 -17.69 -5.33
C ALA A 361 -3.29 -16.75 -6.04
N HIS A 362 -2.91 -15.48 -6.23
CA HIS A 362 -3.71 -14.50 -6.96
C HIS A 362 -3.98 -14.93 -8.41
N ILE A 363 -2.95 -15.40 -9.14
CA ILE A 363 -3.08 -15.91 -10.51
C ILE A 363 -4.02 -17.12 -10.54
N ALA A 364 -3.83 -18.10 -9.65
CA ALA A 364 -4.65 -19.30 -9.59
C ALA A 364 -6.13 -18.96 -9.34
N HIS A 365 -6.39 -18.05 -8.39
CA HIS A 365 -7.74 -17.60 -8.08
C HIS A 365 -8.38 -16.85 -9.27
N ARG A 366 -7.63 -15.97 -9.95
CA ARG A 366 -8.12 -15.28 -11.16
C ARG A 366 -8.52 -16.27 -12.25
N HIS A 367 -7.70 -17.30 -12.49
CA HIS A 367 -8.03 -18.36 -13.45
C HIS A 367 -9.30 -19.12 -13.03
N GLN A 368 -9.44 -19.44 -11.74
CA GLN A 368 -10.63 -20.10 -11.20
C GLN A 368 -11.90 -19.24 -11.40
N GLN A 369 -11.83 -17.92 -11.15
CA GLN A 369 -12.96 -17.02 -11.40
C GLN A 369 -13.33 -16.95 -12.88
N GLN A 370 -12.35 -16.90 -13.78
CA GLN A 370 -12.61 -16.90 -15.23
C GLN A 370 -13.26 -18.21 -15.69
N GLN A 371 -12.84 -19.36 -15.16
CA GLN A 371 -13.44 -20.66 -15.46
C GLN A 371 -14.89 -20.74 -14.95
N GLN A 372 -15.17 -20.26 -13.73
CA GLN A 372 -16.53 -20.23 -13.19
C GLN A 372 -17.47 -19.34 -14.02
N GLN A 373 -16.97 -18.19 -14.50
CA GLN A 373 -17.75 -17.31 -15.39
C GLN A 373 -18.05 -17.97 -16.74
N GLN A 374 -17.08 -18.69 -17.33
CA GLN A 374 -17.30 -19.43 -18.57
C GLN A 374 -18.32 -20.57 -18.39
N GLN A 375 -18.26 -21.30 -17.28
CA GLN A 375 -19.23 -22.37 -16.98
C GLN A 375 -20.65 -21.84 -16.76
N GLN A 376 -20.81 -20.67 -16.15
CA GLN A 376 -22.14 -20.05 -15.96
C GLN A 376 -22.74 -19.51 -17.27
N GLN A 377 -21.91 -19.15 -18.26
CA GLN A 377 -22.38 -18.63 -19.54
C GLN A 377 -22.69 -19.73 -20.58
N ALA A 378 -22.05 -20.91 -20.48
CA ALA A 378 -22.20 -21.99 -21.46
C ALA A 378 -23.61 -22.62 -21.58
N PRO A 379 -24.40 -22.87 -20.51
CA PRO A 379 -25.62 -23.68 -20.64
C PRO A 379 -26.80 -22.94 -21.30
N ALA A 380 -26.79 -21.61 -21.36
CA ALA A 380 -27.90 -20.85 -21.94
C ALA A 380 -27.92 -20.87 -23.48
N ALA A 381 -26.75 -21.01 -24.12
CA ALA A 381 -26.64 -21.00 -25.59
C ALA A 381 -26.97 -22.35 -26.24
N ALA A 382 -26.79 -23.46 -25.51
CA ALA A 382 -27.01 -24.82 -26.06
C ALA A 382 -28.50 -25.22 -26.10
N SER A 383 -29.34 -24.71 -25.18
CA SER A 383 -30.76 -25.12 -25.08
C SER A 383 -31.72 -24.40 -26.02
N GLN A 384 -31.27 -23.44 -26.85
CA GLN A 384 -32.15 -22.74 -27.80
C GLN A 384 -32.14 -23.28 -29.23
N ARG A 385 -31.42 -24.38 -29.52
CA ARG A 385 -31.28 -24.89 -30.90
C ARG A 385 -32.23 -26.01 -31.34
N SER A 386 -33.26 -26.36 -30.56
CA SER A 386 -34.19 -27.42 -30.98
C SER A 386 -35.63 -27.16 -30.56
N SER A 387 -36.36 -26.39 -31.36
CA SER A 387 -37.79 -26.61 -31.65
C SER A 387 -38.24 -25.69 -32.79
N SER A 388 -38.41 -26.28 -33.96
CA SER A 388 -39.08 -25.68 -35.12
C SER A 388 -40.61 -25.71 -34.93
N SER A 389 -41.25 -24.65 -35.41
CA SER A 389 -42.70 -24.52 -35.66
C SER A 389 -43.62 -24.27 -34.45
N GLY A 390 -43.94 -23.00 -34.24
CA GLY A 390 -45.10 -22.58 -33.44
C GLY A 390 -45.15 -21.07 -33.25
N LEU A 391 -45.98 -20.38 -34.04
CA LEU A 391 -46.38 -18.98 -33.88
C LEU A 391 -46.77 -18.69 -32.41
N VAL A 392 -45.92 -18.01 -31.63
CA VAL A 392 -46.27 -17.50 -30.30
C VAL A 392 -45.61 -16.14 -30.07
N GLN A 393 -46.49 -15.12 -30.11
CA GLN A 393 -46.54 -13.95 -29.23
C GLN A 393 -45.22 -13.51 -28.56
N GLU A 394 -44.61 -12.48 -29.14
CA GLU A 394 -43.54 -11.68 -28.54
C GLU A 394 -43.99 -11.08 -27.20
N GLN A 395 -43.73 -11.79 -26.09
CA GLN A 395 -43.66 -11.14 -24.78
C GLN A 395 -42.24 -10.62 -24.57
N PRO A 396 -42.05 -9.30 -24.33
CA PRO A 396 -40.77 -8.74 -23.94
C PRO A 396 -40.47 -9.17 -22.50
N GLY A 397 -40.04 -10.42 -22.34
CA GLY A 397 -39.45 -10.92 -21.10
C GLY A 397 -38.18 -10.13 -20.83
N ALA A 398 -38.20 -9.35 -19.76
CA ALA A 398 -37.04 -8.64 -19.25
C ALA A 398 -35.94 -9.65 -18.92
N ALA A 399 -35.09 -9.95 -19.90
CA ALA A 399 -33.82 -10.60 -19.67
C ALA A 399 -33.09 -9.72 -18.65
N LEU A 400 -33.06 -10.19 -17.41
CA LEU A 400 -32.23 -9.64 -16.35
C LEU A 400 -30.80 -9.73 -16.88
N GLU A 401 -30.33 -8.63 -17.48
CA GLU A 401 -28.93 -8.52 -17.87
C GLU A 401 -28.09 -9.00 -16.69
N PRO A 402 -27.19 -9.97 -16.90
CA PRO A 402 -26.33 -10.44 -15.84
C PRO A 402 -25.62 -9.21 -15.31
N LYS A 403 -25.99 -8.82 -14.09
CA LYS A 403 -25.49 -7.65 -13.39
C LYS A 403 -23.97 -7.63 -13.60
N GLN A 404 -23.49 -6.74 -14.48
CA GLN A 404 -22.06 -6.41 -14.69
C GLN A 404 -21.42 -5.81 -13.43
N GLN A 405 -22.05 -6.01 -12.28
CA GLN A 405 -21.97 -5.21 -11.08
C GLN A 405 -20.70 -5.49 -10.27
N LEU A 406 -19.79 -6.34 -10.75
CA LEU A 406 -18.45 -6.45 -10.18
C LEU A 406 -17.40 -6.84 -11.25
N ARG A 407 -17.45 -6.22 -12.43
CA ARG A 407 -16.28 -6.15 -13.33
C ARG A 407 -15.23 -5.17 -12.79
N ALA A 408 -14.93 -5.25 -11.50
CA ALA A 408 -13.64 -4.79 -11.02
C ALA A 408 -12.65 -5.85 -11.50
N ASP A 409 -12.38 -5.85 -12.81
CA ASP A 409 -11.32 -6.63 -13.43
C ASP A 409 -10.08 -6.31 -12.61
N LEU A 410 -9.66 -7.27 -11.78
CA LEU A 410 -8.41 -7.19 -11.05
C LEU A 410 -7.36 -6.99 -12.13
N LEU A 411 -6.90 -5.75 -12.28
CA LEU A 411 -5.88 -5.41 -13.25
C LEU A 411 -4.70 -6.36 -13.00
N PRO A 412 -4.04 -6.84 -14.06
CA PRO A 412 -2.89 -7.72 -13.87
C PRO A 412 -1.90 -7.01 -12.95
N ILE A 413 -1.67 -7.61 -11.78
CA ILE A 413 -0.68 -7.14 -10.83
C ILE A 413 0.68 -7.50 -11.42
N PRO A 414 1.62 -6.55 -11.62
CA PRO A 414 2.93 -6.89 -12.15
C PRO A 414 3.71 -7.77 -11.18
N ALA A 415 4.45 -8.73 -11.72
CA ALA A 415 5.33 -9.61 -10.97
C ALA A 415 6.70 -8.94 -10.77
N PHE A 416 6.76 -7.82 -10.05
CA PHE A 416 8.00 -7.09 -9.80
C PHE A 416 9.06 -7.95 -9.11
N HIS A 417 8.67 -8.94 -8.31
CA HIS A 417 9.58 -9.95 -7.74
C HIS A 417 10.39 -10.74 -8.77
N GLN A 418 10.01 -10.75 -10.05
CA GLN A 418 10.74 -11.40 -11.14
C GLN A 418 11.73 -10.46 -11.85
N HIS A 419 11.68 -9.15 -11.56
CA HIS A 419 12.58 -8.19 -12.18
C HIS A 419 14.01 -8.36 -11.65
N GLN A 420 14.99 -8.16 -12.53
CA GLN A 420 16.40 -8.39 -12.22
C GLN A 420 16.91 -7.54 -11.05
N ASP A 421 16.43 -6.30 -10.92
CA ASP A 421 16.77 -5.39 -9.82
C ASP A 421 16.26 -5.89 -8.46
N VAL A 422 15.06 -6.50 -8.41
CA VAL A 422 14.54 -7.14 -7.20
C VAL A 422 15.28 -8.44 -6.90
N LEU A 423 15.62 -9.23 -7.93
CA LEU A 423 16.44 -10.44 -7.76
C LEU A 423 17.83 -10.13 -7.21
N GLN A 424 18.40 -8.95 -7.51
CA GLN A 424 19.67 -8.49 -6.94
C GLN A 424 19.59 -8.16 -5.45
N LEU A 425 18.40 -7.86 -4.92
CA LEU A 425 18.21 -7.69 -3.47
C LEU A 425 18.31 -9.02 -2.71
N LEU A 426 18.10 -10.15 -3.41
CA LEU A 426 17.99 -11.48 -2.82
C LEU A 426 19.33 -12.23 -2.80
N PRO A 427 19.68 -12.88 -1.69
CA PRO A 427 20.92 -13.63 -1.57
C PRO A 427 20.84 -14.90 -2.43
N GLY A 428 21.60 -14.95 -3.52
CA GLY A 428 21.49 -16.02 -4.54
C GLY A 428 20.31 -15.89 -5.50
N GLY A 429 19.62 -14.73 -5.51
CA GLY A 429 18.55 -14.42 -6.45
C GLY A 429 17.35 -15.36 -6.36
N ARG A 430 17.01 -16.01 -7.48
CA ARG A 430 15.82 -16.87 -7.60
C ARG A 430 15.86 -18.13 -6.73
N ALA A 431 17.04 -18.74 -6.53
CA ALA A 431 17.18 -19.94 -5.71
C ALA A 431 16.70 -19.73 -4.27
N TYR A 432 16.95 -18.54 -3.73
CA TYR A 432 16.48 -18.17 -2.39
C TYR A 432 14.96 -18.02 -2.30
N MET A 433 14.29 -17.50 -3.34
CA MET A 433 12.82 -17.50 -3.37
C MET A 433 12.26 -18.91 -3.42
N GLU A 434 12.83 -19.78 -4.24
CA GLU A 434 12.38 -21.18 -4.36
C GLU A 434 12.58 -21.94 -3.04
N ALA A 435 13.68 -21.69 -2.34
CA ALA A 435 13.92 -22.20 -1.00
C ALA A 435 12.90 -21.68 0.03
N ALA A 436 12.52 -20.41 -0.05
CA ALA A 436 11.49 -19.84 0.84
C ALA A 436 10.11 -20.49 0.61
N VAL A 437 9.76 -20.78 -0.64
CA VAL A 437 8.54 -21.53 -1.00
C VAL A 437 8.59 -22.94 -0.38
N LYS A 438 9.68 -23.69 -0.62
CA LYS A 438 9.87 -25.03 -0.04
C LYS A 438 9.83 -25.02 1.49
N ASN A 439 10.41 -23.99 2.11
CA ASN A 439 10.35 -23.81 3.55
C ASN A 439 8.91 -23.59 4.05
N ALA A 440 8.11 -22.78 3.36
CA ALA A 440 6.70 -22.59 3.70
C ALA A 440 5.91 -23.90 3.55
N GLU A 441 6.17 -24.68 2.49
CA GLU A 441 5.56 -25.99 2.29
C GLU A 441 5.87 -26.95 3.44
N ARG A 442 7.15 -27.05 3.85
CA ARG A 442 7.56 -27.93 4.96
C ARG A 442 6.95 -27.54 6.31
N ASN A 443 6.84 -26.25 6.59
CA ASN A 443 6.22 -25.79 7.84
C ASN A 443 4.71 -26.05 7.90
N THR A 444 4.10 -26.36 6.75
CA THR A 444 2.70 -26.80 6.68
C THR A 444 2.57 -28.32 6.51
N ALA A 445 3.67 -29.07 6.45
CA ALA A 445 3.74 -30.46 5.99
C ALA A 445 3.24 -31.53 6.99
N GLY A 446 2.16 -31.27 7.71
CA GLY A 446 1.26 -32.32 8.17
C GLY A 446 0.55 -33.00 6.98
N GLY A 447 1.28 -33.53 6.00
CA GLY A 447 0.87 -34.38 4.86
C GLY A 447 -0.23 -33.87 3.91
N GLY A 448 -0.94 -32.80 4.24
CA GLY A 448 -2.16 -32.39 3.52
C GLY A 448 -2.68 -31.02 3.92
N ALA A 449 -1.81 -30.10 4.39
CA ALA A 449 -2.25 -28.73 4.62
C ALA A 449 -2.73 -28.10 3.32
N SER A 450 -3.92 -27.51 3.38
CA SER A 450 -4.53 -26.84 2.25
C SER A 450 -3.70 -25.63 1.82
N GLU A 451 -3.79 -25.26 0.53
CA GLU A 451 -3.20 -24.01 0.01
C GLU A 451 -3.62 -22.77 0.83
N ALA A 452 -4.83 -22.80 1.40
CA ALA A 452 -5.31 -21.74 2.30
C ALA A 452 -4.47 -21.63 3.59
N ALA A 453 -4.02 -22.76 4.16
CA ALA A 453 -3.16 -22.76 5.34
C ALA A 453 -1.74 -22.23 5.02
N LYS A 454 -1.19 -22.61 3.86
CA LYS A 454 0.07 -22.05 3.34
C LYS A 454 -0.03 -20.54 3.17
N LEU A 455 -1.09 -20.08 2.49
CA LEU A 455 -1.32 -18.66 2.27
C LEU A 455 -1.49 -17.90 3.59
N GLN A 456 -2.20 -18.49 4.56
CA GLN A 456 -2.37 -17.89 5.89
C GLN A 456 -1.04 -17.76 6.64
N LEU A 457 -0.17 -18.78 6.59
CA LEU A 457 1.18 -18.69 7.16
C LEU A 457 1.97 -17.54 6.50
N VAL A 458 1.90 -17.40 5.18
CA VAL A 458 2.57 -16.31 4.46
C VAL A 458 2.06 -14.94 4.93
N TRP A 459 0.74 -14.74 5.05
CA TRP A 459 0.18 -13.49 5.56
C TRP A 459 0.61 -13.18 7.00
N GLN A 460 0.68 -14.19 7.87
CA GLN A 460 1.18 -14.01 9.23
C GLN A 460 2.64 -13.56 9.25
N ARG A 461 3.50 -14.17 8.42
CA ARG A 461 4.90 -13.77 8.30
C ARG A 461 5.06 -12.34 7.79
N LYS A 462 4.20 -11.89 6.86
CA LYS A 462 4.15 -10.51 6.40
C LYS A 462 3.76 -9.53 7.50
N HIS A 463 2.75 -9.89 8.29
CA HIS A 463 2.28 -9.10 9.42
C HIS A 463 3.39 -8.88 10.47
N LEU A 464 4.33 -9.82 10.61
CA LEU A 464 5.52 -9.63 11.46
C LEU A 464 6.55 -8.70 10.81
N CYS A 465 6.80 -8.87 9.50
CA CYS A 465 7.89 -8.16 8.83
C CYS A 465 7.61 -6.66 8.58
N LEU A 466 6.37 -6.29 8.25
CA LEU A 466 6.04 -4.93 7.82
C LEU A 466 6.14 -3.88 8.94
N PRO A 467 5.61 -4.10 10.17
CA PRO A 467 5.77 -3.14 11.26
C PRO A 467 7.23 -2.84 11.57
N VAL A 468 8.06 -3.88 11.57
CA VAL A 468 9.50 -3.76 11.83
C VAL A 468 10.18 -2.94 10.75
N LEU A 469 9.83 -3.15 9.47
CA LEU A 469 10.42 -2.38 8.38
C LEU A 469 9.98 -0.91 8.40
N VAL A 470 8.70 -0.65 8.74
CA VAL A 470 8.21 0.71 8.97
C VAL A 470 8.96 1.38 10.13
N CYS A 471 9.14 0.66 11.25
CA CYS A 471 9.85 1.15 12.41
C CYS A 471 11.33 1.44 12.09
N SER A 472 12.02 0.49 11.45
CA SER A 472 13.40 0.62 10.97
C SER A 472 13.58 1.87 10.10
N LEU A 473 12.71 2.08 9.10
CA LEU A 473 12.81 3.23 8.23
C LEU A 473 12.49 4.55 8.98
N ARG A 474 11.53 4.56 9.90
CA ARG A 474 11.25 5.74 10.74
C ARG A 474 12.42 6.10 11.64
N SER A 475 13.03 5.11 12.29
CA SER A 475 14.22 5.29 13.13
C SER A 475 15.39 5.84 12.31
N TRP A 476 15.55 5.34 11.07
CA TRP A 476 16.55 5.82 10.12
C TRP A 476 16.32 7.29 9.73
N LEU A 477 15.09 7.65 9.35
CA LEU A 477 14.74 9.03 8.99
C LEU A 477 14.88 10.00 10.18
N GLY A 478 14.50 9.58 11.37
CA GLY A 478 14.67 10.38 12.59
C GLY A 478 16.14 10.70 12.89
N ALA A 479 17.05 9.75 12.63
CA ALA A 479 18.49 9.96 12.80
C ALA A 479 19.06 10.97 11.80
N GLN A 480 18.62 10.88 10.53
CA GLN A 480 19.02 11.84 9.50
C GLN A 480 18.65 13.28 9.88
N PHE A 481 17.47 13.49 10.48
CA PHE A 481 17.05 14.79 10.96
C PHE A 481 17.86 15.31 12.15
N ALA A 482 18.40 14.42 12.99
CA ALA A 482 19.27 14.80 14.09
C ALA A 482 20.66 15.27 13.64
N GLY A 483 20.92 15.34 12.32
CA GLY A 483 22.19 15.80 11.75
C GLY A 483 23.24 14.69 11.59
N GLU A 484 22.87 13.43 11.79
CA GLU A 484 23.74 12.30 11.47
C GLU A 484 23.90 12.21 9.94
N ALA A 485 25.09 12.53 9.43
CA ALA A 485 25.39 12.48 8.01
C ALA A 485 25.38 11.03 7.51
N LEU A 486 24.26 10.62 6.93
CA LEU A 486 24.10 9.30 6.32
C LEU A 486 24.57 9.35 4.86
N SER A 487 25.38 8.36 4.47
CA SER A 487 25.76 8.15 3.07
C SER A 487 24.51 7.77 2.28
N GLY A 488 24.19 8.54 1.23
CA GLY A 488 22.94 8.38 0.48
C GLY A 488 22.82 7.06 -0.29
N ASP A 489 23.95 6.39 -0.56
CA ASP A 489 24.00 5.18 -1.38
C ASP A 489 23.61 3.90 -0.61
N ASP A 490 23.52 3.95 0.72
CA ASP A 490 23.45 2.75 1.56
C ASP A 490 22.00 2.30 1.90
N VAL A 491 20.97 3.02 1.43
CA VAL A 491 19.59 2.77 1.89
C VAL A 491 18.82 1.88 0.92
N ALA A 492 19.08 0.57 0.95
CA ALA A 492 18.42 -0.42 0.08
C ALA A 492 16.88 -0.36 0.10
N VAL A 493 16.27 0.03 1.24
CA VAL A 493 14.81 0.18 1.41
C VAL A 493 14.20 1.34 0.61
N LEU A 494 15.00 2.30 0.17
CA LEU A 494 14.58 3.42 -0.68
C LEU A 494 14.90 3.17 -2.15
N SER A 495 15.50 2.02 -2.49
CA SER A 495 15.79 1.66 -3.87
C SER A 495 14.51 1.53 -4.71
N PRO A 496 14.57 1.77 -6.04
CA PRO A 496 13.44 1.54 -6.94
C PRO A 496 12.85 0.13 -6.84
N ALA A 497 13.72 -0.88 -6.67
CA ALA A 497 13.33 -2.28 -6.50
C ALA A 497 12.52 -2.50 -5.22
N ALA A 498 12.94 -1.91 -4.10
CA ALA A 498 12.22 -1.99 -2.83
C ALA A 498 10.84 -1.31 -2.91
N VAL A 499 10.73 -0.15 -3.57
CA VAL A 499 9.43 0.52 -3.75
C VAL A 499 8.49 -0.33 -4.61
N ARG A 500 8.98 -0.88 -5.74
CA ARG A 500 8.18 -1.77 -6.60
C ARG A 500 7.69 -3.01 -5.86
N LEU A 501 8.53 -3.58 -4.99
CA LEU A 501 8.17 -4.71 -4.17
C LEU A 501 7.00 -4.41 -3.23
N VAL A 502 7.01 -3.23 -2.59
CA VAL A 502 5.94 -2.77 -1.70
C VAL A 502 4.66 -2.49 -2.50
N LEU A 503 4.78 -1.92 -3.71
CA LEU A 503 3.64 -1.74 -4.63
C LEU A 503 2.97 -3.09 -4.99
N GLU A 504 3.76 -4.10 -5.36
CA GLU A 504 3.23 -5.43 -5.65
C GLU A 504 2.51 -6.03 -4.45
N LEU A 505 3.13 -5.97 -3.26
CA LEU A 505 2.54 -6.52 -2.04
C LEU A 505 1.23 -5.83 -1.65
N GLN A 506 1.17 -4.50 -1.76
CA GLN A 506 -0.03 -3.71 -1.46
C GLN A 506 -1.18 -4.05 -2.41
N LEU A 507 -0.89 -4.20 -3.71
CA LEU A 507 -1.89 -4.61 -4.71
C LEU A 507 -2.37 -6.05 -4.47
N LEU A 508 -1.48 -6.98 -4.12
CA LEU A 508 -1.85 -8.35 -3.77
C LEU A 508 -2.73 -8.40 -2.52
N ALA A 509 -2.39 -7.62 -1.49
CA ALA A 509 -3.20 -7.51 -0.26
C ALA A 509 -4.60 -6.95 -0.55
N ALA A 510 -4.69 -5.90 -1.38
CA ALA A 510 -5.96 -5.32 -1.78
C ALA A 510 -6.82 -6.30 -2.60
N ALA A 511 -6.21 -7.02 -3.55
CA ALA A 511 -6.90 -8.02 -4.35
C ALA A 511 -7.45 -9.15 -3.47
N GLU A 512 -6.67 -9.66 -2.54
CA GLU A 512 -7.09 -10.73 -1.62
C GLU A 512 -8.20 -10.29 -0.65
N LEU A 513 -8.18 -9.03 -0.20
CA LEU A 513 -9.26 -8.47 0.62
C LEU A 513 -10.54 -8.32 -0.21
N GLN A 514 -10.44 -7.82 -1.44
CA GLN A 514 -11.57 -7.70 -2.36
C GLN A 514 -12.19 -9.08 -2.66
N GLN A 515 -11.36 -10.09 -2.91
CA GLN A 515 -11.80 -11.46 -3.12
C GLN A 515 -12.59 -11.98 -1.91
N GLN A 516 -12.08 -11.80 -0.69
CA GLN A 516 -12.79 -12.20 0.54
C GLN A 516 -14.09 -11.45 0.78
N CYS A 517 -14.15 -10.17 0.44
CA CYS A 517 -15.39 -9.38 0.51
C CYS A 517 -16.44 -9.94 -0.46
N SER A 518 -16.03 -10.26 -1.70
CA SER A 518 -16.93 -10.85 -2.69
C SER A 518 -17.41 -12.25 -2.31
N ALA A 519 -16.54 -13.10 -1.76
CA ALA A 519 -16.89 -14.43 -1.27
C ALA A 519 -17.82 -14.37 -0.04
N GLY A 520 -17.59 -13.40 0.85
CA GLY A 520 -18.43 -13.18 2.04
C GLY A 520 -19.87 -12.82 1.72
N GLN A 521 -20.11 -12.08 0.63
CA GLN A 521 -21.46 -11.75 0.18
C GLN A 521 -22.22 -12.98 -0.34
N GLN A 522 -21.52 -13.99 -0.85
CA GLN A 522 -22.13 -15.23 -1.35
C GLN A 522 -22.34 -16.28 -0.24
N GLN A 523 -21.48 -16.33 0.77
CA GLN A 523 -21.47 -17.36 1.83
C GLN A 523 -22.19 -16.97 3.14
N GLN A 524 -23.12 -16.01 3.13
CA GLN A 524 -23.74 -15.51 4.37
C GLN A 524 -24.66 -16.52 5.11
N GLN A 525 -24.73 -17.79 4.70
CA GLN A 525 -25.47 -18.85 5.40
C GLN A 525 -24.53 -19.82 6.17
N GLN A 526 -24.34 -19.46 7.45
CA GLN A 526 -24.02 -20.27 8.65
C GLN A 526 -22.56 -20.75 8.94
N GLN A 527 -22.14 -20.42 10.18
CA GLN A 527 -21.00 -20.87 11.01
C GLN A 527 -19.53 -20.53 10.65
N GLN A 528 -19.14 -20.22 9.41
CA GLN A 528 -17.73 -19.89 9.11
C GLN A 528 -17.28 -18.43 9.36
N GLN A 529 -18.10 -17.60 10.01
CA GLN A 529 -17.84 -16.16 10.11
C GLN A 529 -16.64 -15.78 10.99
N GLN A 530 -16.39 -16.45 12.12
CA GLN A 530 -15.37 -16.01 13.07
C GLN A 530 -13.94 -16.21 12.55
N GLN A 531 -13.65 -17.36 11.94
CA GLN A 531 -12.33 -17.62 11.34
C GLN A 531 -12.09 -16.70 10.13
N GLN A 532 -13.14 -16.48 9.32
CA GLN A 532 -13.05 -15.57 8.17
C GLN A 532 -12.84 -14.11 8.61
N GLN A 533 -13.42 -13.69 9.73
CA GLN A 533 -13.21 -12.35 10.30
C GLN A 533 -11.76 -12.15 10.76
N ARG A 534 -11.15 -13.15 11.41
CA ARG A 534 -9.73 -13.07 11.81
C ARG A 534 -8.82 -12.97 10.58
N GLN A 535 -9.04 -13.81 9.58
CA GLN A 535 -8.26 -13.75 8.32
C GLN A 535 -8.44 -12.42 7.58
N ARG A 536 -9.66 -11.84 7.59
CA ARG A 536 -9.91 -10.50 7.04
C ARG A 536 -9.13 -9.43 7.79
N SER A 537 -9.10 -9.51 9.11
CA SER A 537 -8.34 -8.58 9.96
C SER A 537 -6.85 -8.61 9.61
N ASP A 538 -6.26 -9.81 9.48
CA ASP A 538 -4.84 -9.96 9.17
C ASP A 538 -4.49 -9.35 7.80
N ARG A 539 -5.31 -9.60 6.76
CA ARG A 539 -5.10 -9.05 5.41
C ARG A 539 -5.28 -7.54 5.36
N ALA A 540 -6.26 -7.03 6.11
CA ALA A 540 -6.47 -5.59 6.26
C ALA A 540 -5.29 -4.91 6.94
N ALA A 541 -4.76 -5.53 8.00
CA ALA A 541 -3.58 -5.05 8.69
C ALA A 541 -2.38 -5.00 7.74
N VAL A 542 -2.18 -6.03 6.91
CA VAL A 542 -1.11 -6.00 5.90
C VAL A 542 -1.33 -4.92 4.84
N LEU A 543 -2.56 -4.70 4.37
CA LEU A 543 -2.87 -3.60 3.44
C LEU A 543 -2.56 -2.22 4.04
N LEU A 544 -2.89 -2.02 5.32
CA LEU A 544 -2.56 -0.77 6.02
C LEU A 544 -1.06 -0.61 6.22
N GLN A 545 -0.39 -1.66 6.70
CA GLN A 545 1.04 -1.64 7.00
C GLN A 545 1.87 -1.42 5.73
N THR A 546 1.47 -2.01 4.60
CA THR A 546 2.09 -1.75 3.29
C THR A 546 1.88 -0.31 2.83
N ASN A 547 0.66 0.24 2.99
CA ASN A 547 0.40 1.65 2.68
C ASN A 547 1.23 2.61 3.55
N ASN A 548 1.38 2.30 4.84
CA ASN A 548 2.25 3.06 5.75
C ASN A 548 3.72 2.96 5.33
N LEU A 549 4.21 1.76 5.03
CA LEU A 549 5.56 1.55 4.52
C LEU A 549 5.81 2.34 3.23
N LEU A 550 4.89 2.30 2.27
CA LEU A 550 4.99 3.06 1.03
C LEU A 550 5.07 4.57 1.30
N GLN A 551 4.28 5.10 2.22
CA GLN A 551 4.33 6.52 2.61
C GLN A 551 5.66 6.90 3.26
N VAL A 552 6.19 6.04 4.14
CA VAL A 552 7.50 6.28 4.76
C VAL A 552 8.62 6.14 3.72
N GLN A 553 8.53 5.24 2.74
CA GLN A 553 9.48 5.16 1.62
C GLN A 553 9.44 6.42 0.74
N ILE A 554 8.25 6.94 0.41
CA ILE A 554 8.11 8.21 -0.31
C ILE A 554 8.75 9.33 0.51
N ARG A 555 8.51 9.38 1.83
CA ARG A 555 9.12 10.37 2.73
C ARG A 555 10.64 10.28 2.71
N GLY A 556 11.15 9.07 2.87
CA GLY A 556 12.57 8.84 2.92
C GLY A 556 13.24 9.20 1.62
N ALA A 557 12.69 8.77 0.49
CA ALA A 557 13.24 9.14 -0.82
C ALA A 557 13.41 10.65 -0.96
N LEU A 558 12.43 11.45 -0.53
CA LEU A 558 12.49 12.92 -0.57
C LEU A 558 13.55 13.51 0.36
N GLN A 559 13.70 12.96 1.56
CA GLN A 559 14.64 13.43 2.57
C GLN A 559 16.09 13.07 2.23
N VAL A 560 16.33 11.86 1.70
CA VAL A 560 17.67 11.35 1.39
C VAL A 560 18.23 11.96 0.14
N THR A 561 17.49 11.87 -0.96
CA THR A 561 18.03 12.24 -2.27
C THR A 561 18.13 13.76 -2.42
N ARG A 562 17.46 14.53 -1.53
CA ARG A 562 17.10 15.94 -1.72
C ARG A 562 16.38 16.20 -3.07
N SER A 563 16.06 15.13 -3.81
CA SER A 563 15.26 15.17 -5.01
C SER A 563 13.84 15.45 -4.58
N ARG A 564 13.18 16.28 -5.37
CA ARG A 564 11.78 16.67 -5.16
C ARG A 564 10.81 15.55 -5.52
N CYS A 565 11.21 14.28 -5.56
CA CYS A 565 10.33 13.19 -6.01
C CYS A 565 10.97 11.81 -5.80
N LEU A 566 10.13 10.77 -5.89
CA LEU A 566 10.56 9.40 -6.07
C LEU A 566 11.54 9.27 -7.26
N PRO A 567 12.38 8.21 -7.28
CA PRO A 567 13.25 7.92 -8.42
C PRO A 567 12.45 7.93 -9.73
N PRO A 568 12.93 8.63 -10.78
CA PRO A 568 12.18 8.76 -12.03
C PRO A 568 11.83 7.40 -12.64
N GLU A 569 12.67 6.39 -12.43
CA GLU A 569 12.46 5.01 -12.88
C GLU A 569 11.23 4.37 -12.26
N VAL A 570 10.88 4.71 -11.01
CA VAL A 570 9.66 4.24 -10.35
C VAL A 570 8.44 4.93 -10.95
N LEU A 571 8.49 6.25 -11.14
CA LEU A 571 7.36 7.00 -11.70
C LEU A 571 7.09 6.62 -13.17
N GLN A 572 8.14 6.34 -13.95
CA GLN A 572 8.01 5.96 -15.36
C GLN A 572 7.59 4.50 -15.54
N GLN A 573 8.20 3.56 -14.80
CA GLN A 573 7.97 2.12 -15.01
C GLN A 573 6.85 1.54 -14.14
N ALA A 574 6.56 2.18 -13.00
CA ALA A 574 5.59 1.70 -12.01
C ALA A 574 4.57 2.79 -11.58
N GLY A 575 4.45 3.89 -12.35
CA GLY A 575 3.56 4.99 -12.03
C GLY A 575 2.08 4.59 -11.93
N LEU A 576 1.61 3.73 -12.83
CA LEU A 576 0.25 3.18 -12.77
C LEU A 576 0.03 2.38 -11.47
N GLN A 577 0.99 1.53 -11.11
CA GLN A 577 0.91 0.69 -9.91
C GLN A 577 0.98 1.53 -8.65
N LEU A 578 1.75 2.62 -8.63
CA LEU A 578 1.75 3.60 -7.55
C LEU A 578 0.35 4.21 -7.35
N LEU A 579 -0.28 4.68 -8.42
CA LEU A 579 -1.64 5.24 -8.35
C LEU A 579 -2.66 4.21 -7.86
N GLN A 580 -2.59 2.97 -8.35
CA GLN A 580 -3.48 1.88 -7.94
C GLN A 580 -3.24 1.46 -6.49
N ALA A 581 -1.98 1.35 -6.06
CA ALA A 581 -1.64 0.97 -4.69
C ALA A 581 -2.17 2.04 -3.72
N LEU A 582 -1.93 3.32 -4.01
CA LEU A 582 -2.49 4.41 -3.20
C LEU A 582 -4.02 4.41 -3.19
N ALA A 583 -4.68 4.07 -4.30
CA ALA A 583 -6.14 4.02 -4.35
C ALA A 583 -6.72 2.80 -3.61
N ALA A 584 -5.99 1.69 -3.53
CA ALA A 584 -6.50 0.41 -3.04
C ALA A 584 -7.11 0.48 -1.62
N PRO A 585 -6.42 1.02 -0.59
CA PRO A 585 -7.00 1.14 0.75
C PRO A 585 -8.30 1.98 0.79
N LEU A 586 -8.38 3.05 0.00
CA LEU A 586 -9.60 3.88 -0.10
C LEU A 586 -10.75 3.13 -0.75
N GLN A 587 -10.46 2.34 -1.79
CA GLN A 587 -11.45 1.50 -2.45
C GLN A 587 -12.00 0.44 -1.48
N GLN A 588 -11.14 -0.16 -0.65
CA GLN A 588 -11.58 -1.14 0.35
C GLN A 588 -12.48 -0.52 1.43
N LEU A 589 -12.19 0.71 1.87
CA LEU A 589 -13.09 1.46 2.75
C LEU A 589 -14.47 1.68 2.13
N GLN A 590 -14.51 2.02 0.84
CA GLN A 590 -15.76 2.31 0.12
C GLN A 590 -16.64 1.08 -0.09
N LEU A 591 -16.05 -0.11 -0.21
CA LEU A 591 -16.76 -1.38 -0.36
C LEU A 591 -17.52 -1.82 0.91
N GLY A 592 -17.66 -0.94 1.91
CA GLY A 592 -18.50 -1.18 3.09
C GLY A 592 -17.78 -1.99 4.17
N ALA A 593 -16.48 -1.76 4.34
CA ALA A 593 -15.69 -2.34 5.41
C ALA A 593 -16.04 -1.72 6.78
N SER A 594 -17.31 -1.84 7.21
CA SER A 594 -17.80 -1.42 8.52
C SER A 594 -17.05 -2.08 9.68
N TRP A 595 -16.46 -3.24 9.43
CA TRP A 595 -15.60 -3.97 10.37
C TRP A 595 -14.28 -3.23 10.70
N LEU A 596 -13.91 -2.19 9.95
CA LEU A 596 -12.74 -1.36 10.25
C LEU A 596 -12.95 -0.40 11.43
N GLY A 597 -14.17 -0.29 11.99
CA GLY A 597 -14.44 0.57 13.13
C GLY A 597 -13.54 0.30 14.36
N GLY A 598 -13.06 -0.94 14.53
CA GLY A 598 -12.12 -1.29 15.61
C GLY A 598 -10.67 -0.85 15.38
N MET A 599 -10.28 -0.57 14.13
CA MET A 599 -8.92 -0.15 13.77
C MET A 599 -8.82 1.35 13.43
N SER A 600 -9.88 2.11 13.66
CA SER A 600 -10.13 3.41 13.02
C SER A 600 -9.01 4.43 13.20
N ARG A 601 -8.30 4.47 14.33
CA ARG A 601 -7.35 5.57 14.60
C ARG A 601 -6.10 5.51 13.71
N ASP A 602 -5.50 4.34 13.55
CA ASP A 602 -4.30 4.17 12.73
C ASP A 602 -4.61 4.29 11.22
N TRP A 603 -5.82 3.88 10.83
CA TRP A 603 -6.31 4.02 9.45
C TRP A 603 -6.50 5.48 9.06
N ASP A 604 -7.07 6.27 9.96
CA ASP A 604 -7.36 7.68 9.74
C ASP A 604 -6.10 8.44 9.35
N ASP A 605 -5.03 8.34 10.14
CA ASP A 605 -3.81 9.12 9.91
C ASP A 605 -3.10 8.71 8.63
N CYS A 606 -3.00 7.41 8.36
CA CYS A 606 -2.33 6.91 7.16
C CYS A 606 -3.11 7.27 5.89
N LEU A 607 -4.44 7.14 5.90
CA LEU A 607 -5.24 7.37 4.69
C LEU A 607 -5.44 8.84 4.36
N ARG A 608 -5.50 9.71 5.37
CA ARG A 608 -5.50 11.17 5.16
C ARG A 608 -4.28 11.63 4.37
N GLN A 609 -3.15 10.94 4.52
CA GLN A 609 -1.88 11.31 3.90
C GLN A 609 -1.69 10.83 2.46
N GLN A 610 -2.63 10.08 1.87
CA GLN A 610 -2.39 9.48 0.56
C GLN A 610 -2.20 10.47 -0.59
N LEU A 611 -3.02 11.53 -0.66
CA LEU A 611 -2.83 12.56 -1.68
C LEU A 611 -1.57 13.38 -1.43
N MET A 612 -1.21 13.60 -0.16
CA MET A 612 0.06 14.24 0.16
C MET A 612 1.24 13.36 -0.23
N ALA A 613 1.15 12.05 0.00
CA ALA A 613 2.16 11.09 -0.45
C ALA A 613 2.29 11.09 -1.98
N LEU A 614 1.17 11.16 -2.73
CA LEU A 614 1.21 11.32 -4.19
C LEU A 614 1.90 12.62 -4.61
N SER A 615 1.49 13.75 -4.03
CA SER A 615 2.08 15.06 -4.34
C SER A 615 3.56 15.10 -4.01
N ALA A 616 3.93 14.59 -2.83
CA ALA A 616 5.30 14.47 -2.38
C ALA A 616 6.10 13.55 -3.33
N ALA A 617 5.55 12.42 -3.74
CA ALA A 617 6.21 11.47 -4.63
C ALA A 617 6.57 12.05 -6.01
N ALA A 618 5.86 13.06 -6.51
CA ALA A 618 5.97 13.48 -7.90
C ALA A 618 6.22 15.00 -8.13
N VAL A 619 5.96 15.87 -7.16
CA VAL A 619 6.35 17.30 -7.21
C VAL A 619 7.35 17.65 -6.12
N GLY A 620 7.34 16.91 -5.01
CA GLY A 620 8.20 17.14 -3.86
C GLY A 620 7.60 18.13 -2.89
N ILE A 621 8.23 18.25 -1.73
CA ILE A 621 7.83 19.19 -0.70
C ILE A 621 8.73 20.41 -0.88
N ASP A 622 8.28 21.41 -1.65
CA ASP A 622 8.88 22.74 -1.57
C ASP A 622 7.98 23.60 -0.67
N PRO A 623 8.31 23.74 0.63
CA PRO A 623 7.46 24.45 1.58
C PRO A 623 7.47 25.97 1.39
N LEU A 624 8.27 26.51 0.45
CA LEU A 624 8.55 27.95 0.35
C LEU A 624 8.18 28.60 -0.98
N LEU A 625 7.69 27.85 -1.97
CA LEU A 625 7.17 28.45 -3.21
C LEU A 625 5.73 28.91 -3.01
N ASP A 626 5.63 30.08 -2.38
CA ASP A 626 4.43 30.83 -1.96
C ASP A 626 3.58 31.36 -3.15
N GLY A 627 3.49 30.61 -4.24
CA GLY A 627 2.77 31.00 -5.44
C GLY A 627 2.23 29.79 -6.18
N PHE A 628 0.95 29.48 -5.97
CA PHE A 628 0.18 28.42 -6.64
C PHE A 628 0.19 28.49 -8.19
N LEU A 629 0.86 29.47 -8.80
CA LEU A 629 0.80 29.79 -10.23
C LEU A 629 2.14 30.31 -10.79
N ALA A 630 3.30 29.85 -10.33
CA ALA A 630 4.54 30.13 -11.07
C ALA A 630 4.49 29.37 -12.42
N PRO A 631 4.24 30.04 -13.57
CA PRO A 631 3.96 29.38 -14.85
C PRO A 631 5.18 28.65 -15.41
N ASP A 632 6.38 28.99 -14.92
CA ASP A 632 7.67 28.55 -15.45
C ASP A 632 8.34 27.44 -14.64
N ALA A 633 7.65 26.83 -13.67
CA ALA A 633 8.20 25.68 -12.97
C ALA A 633 8.37 24.52 -13.98
N PRO A 634 9.57 23.92 -14.11
CA PRO A 634 9.83 22.87 -15.10
C PRO A 634 8.80 21.75 -14.94
N GLY A 635 8.13 21.39 -16.05
CA GLY A 635 6.96 20.51 -16.09
C GLY A 635 7.02 19.39 -15.07
N GLY A 636 6.20 19.49 -14.02
CA GLY A 636 6.28 18.61 -12.86
C GLY A 636 6.06 17.14 -13.23
N ARG A 637 6.74 16.21 -12.53
CA ARG A 637 6.57 14.77 -12.80
C ARG A 637 5.12 14.30 -12.53
N LEU A 638 4.35 15.02 -11.70
CA LEU A 638 2.90 14.79 -11.55
C LEU A 638 2.14 14.99 -12.86
N LEU A 639 2.46 16.03 -13.63
CA LEU A 639 1.83 16.29 -14.92
C LEU A 639 2.11 15.15 -15.90
N THR A 640 3.36 14.66 -15.90
CA THR A 640 3.77 13.51 -16.72
C THR A 640 3.05 12.23 -16.31
N LEU A 641 2.94 11.97 -15.00
CA LEU A 641 2.23 10.80 -14.46
C LEU A 641 0.73 10.86 -14.77
N ALA A 642 0.11 12.03 -14.62
CA ALA A 642 -1.29 12.26 -14.94
C ALA A 642 -1.56 12.14 -16.44
N ALA A 643 -0.65 12.59 -17.29
CA ALA A 643 -0.75 12.42 -18.75
C ALA A 643 -0.60 10.95 -19.16
N ALA A 644 0.26 10.18 -18.49
CA ALA A 644 0.48 8.77 -18.79
C ALA A 644 -0.67 7.86 -18.33
N HIS A 645 -1.29 8.17 -17.18
CA HIS A 645 -2.31 7.33 -16.54
C HIS A 645 -3.50 8.13 -16.01
N PRO A 646 -4.21 8.90 -16.87
CA PRO A 646 -5.25 9.83 -16.44
C PRO A 646 -6.43 9.12 -15.78
N GLU A 647 -6.79 7.92 -16.22
CA GLU A 647 -7.88 7.14 -15.62
C GLU A 647 -7.57 6.74 -14.17
N ALA A 648 -6.37 6.21 -13.92
CA ALA A 648 -5.94 5.78 -12.59
C ALA A 648 -5.75 6.98 -11.65
N TYR A 649 -5.21 8.09 -12.18
CA TYR A 649 -5.05 9.32 -11.42
C TYR A 649 -6.40 9.90 -11.02
N ALA A 650 -7.34 10.00 -11.96
CA ALA A 650 -8.71 10.45 -11.69
C ALA A 650 -9.40 9.54 -10.66
N ALA A 651 -9.25 8.22 -10.81
CA ALA A 651 -9.82 7.24 -9.89
C ALA A 651 -9.26 7.39 -8.47
N LEU A 652 -7.96 7.66 -8.30
CA LEU A 652 -7.37 7.92 -6.98
C LEU A 652 -7.96 9.17 -6.33
N VAL A 653 -8.00 10.30 -7.04
CA VAL A 653 -8.55 11.57 -6.52
C VAL A 653 -10.04 11.41 -6.19
N ASP A 654 -10.80 10.76 -7.07
CA ASP A 654 -12.20 10.45 -6.87
C ASP A 654 -12.41 9.51 -5.67
N CYS A 655 -11.59 8.46 -5.54
CA CYS A 655 -11.66 7.56 -4.38
C CYS A 655 -11.33 8.28 -3.08
N TYR A 656 -10.35 9.17 -3.10
CA TYR A 656 -10.00 9.96 -1.93
C TYR A 656 -11.18 10.80 -1.52
N LEU A 657 -11.70 11.67 -2.40
CA LEU A 657 -12.80 12.59 -2.10
C LEU A 657 -14.09 11.90 -1.63
N ARG A 658 -14.34 10.67 -2.08
CA ARG A 658 -15.49 9.86 -1.64
C ARG A 658 -15.29 9.15 -0.31
N SER A 659 -14.05 9.03 0.15
CA SER A 659 -13.74 8.44 1.45
C SER A 659 -14.43 9.21 2.58
N PRO A 660 -15.02 8.55 3.58
CA PRO A 660 -15.53 9.23 4.78
C PRO A 660 -14.41 9.90 5.59
N LEU A 661 -13.14 9.55 5.32
CA LEU A 661 -11.97 10.08 5.99
C LEU A 661 -11.46 11.40 5.40
N THR A 662 -12.01 11.85 4.27
CA THR A 662 -11.65 13.17 3.73
C THR A 662 -12.18 14.24 4.66
N GLU A 663 -11.26 14.95 5.31
CA GLU A 663 -11.57 16.13 6.12
C GLU A 663 -11.53 17.40 5.25
N SER A 664 -12.12 18.48 5.74
CA SER A 664 -12.25 19.74 5.02
C SER A 664 -10.89 20.32 4.59
N LEU A 665 -9.87 20.18 5.45
CA LEU A 665 -8.49 20.62 5.19
C LEU A 665 -7.87 19.97 3.95
N TYR A 666 -8.18 18.69 3.70
CA TYR A 666 -7.54 17.94 2.62
C TYR A 666 -8.24 18.10 1.27
N VAL A 667 -9.41 18.77 1.23
CA VAL A 667 -10.10 19.03 -0.03
C VAL A 667 -9.26 19.91 -0.96
N ILE A 668 -8.47 20.83 -0.39
CA ILE A 668 -7.54 21.67 -1.16
C ILE A 668 -6.44 20.83 -1.79
N SER A 669 -5.88 19.86 -1.07
CA SER A 669 -4.88 18.93 -1.63
C SER A 669 -5.46 18.11 -2.77
N ALA A 670 -6.73 17.67 -2.66
CA ALA A 670 -7.43 17.00 -3.75
C ALA A 670 -7.68 17.90 -4.96
N ALA A 671 -8.02 19.18 -4.73
CA ALA A 671 -8.12 20.18 -5.79
C ALA A 671 -6.76 20.37 -6.50
N GLY A 672 -5.66 20.43 -5.75
CA GLY A 672 -4.30 20.48 -6.29
C GLY A 672 -3.86 19.20 -7.02
N GLY A 673 -4.39 18.03 -6.67
CA GLY A 673 -4.20 16.84 -7.50
C GLY A 673 -4.97 16.96 -8.83
N LEU A 674 -6.22 17.41 -8.75
CA LEU A 674 -7.11 17.52 -9.90
C LEU A 674 -6.68 18.59 -10.91
N ILE A 675 -6.08 19.69 -10.45
CA ILE A 675 -5.58 20.74 -11.34
C ILE A 675 -4.46 20.21 -12.24
N ASN A 676 -3.54 19.40 -11.70
CA ASN A 676 -2.46 18.76 -12.45
C ASN A 676 -3.02 17.76 -13.47
N LEU A 677 -4.05 17.01 -13.10
CA LEU A 677 -4.73 16.11 -14.01
C LEU A 677 -5.41 16.87 -15.16
N LEU A 678 -6.11 17.95 -14.87
CA LEU A 678 -6.80 18.75 -15.88
C LEU A 678 -5.81 19.39 -16.85
N ALA A 679 -4.72 19.98 -16.34
CA ALA A 679 -3.66 20.52 -17.18
C ALA A 679 -3.07 19.44 -18.10
N ALA A 680 -2.76 18.25 -17.55
CA ALA A 680 -2.17 17.15 -18.32
C ALA A 680 -3.08 16.62 -19.43
N VAL A 681 -4.38 16.48 -19.15
CA VAL A 681 -5.34 15.92 -20.11
C VAL A 681 -5.77 16.96 -21.14
N LEU A 682 -6.00 18.21 -20.74
CA LEU A 682 -6.49 19.26 -21.63
C LEU A 682 -5.43 19.74 -22.63
N ASP A 683 -4.15 19.55 -22.33
CA ASP A 683 -3.03 19.83 -23.23
C ASP A 683 -2.91 18.82 -24.39
N ARG A 684 -3.55 17.64 -24.29
CA ARG A 684 -3.38 16.53 -25.25
C ARG A 684 -4.70 16.02 -25.84
N GLU A 685 -4.90 16.24 -27.14
CA GLU A 685 -6.10 15.78 -27.86
C GLU A 685 -6.30 14.26 -27.77
N GLU A 686 -5.22 13.48 -27.84
CA GLU A 686 -5.26 12.00 -27.74
C GLU A 686 -5.90 11.53 -26.43
N VAL A 687 -5.57 12.19 -25.32
CA VAL A 687 -6.06 11.83 -24.00
C VAL A 687 -7.53 12.23 -23.84
N LEU A 688 -7.92 13.40 -24.39
CA LEU A 688 -9.33 13.80 -24.47
C LEU A 688 -10.18 12.86 -25.34
N GLY A 689 -9.54 12.20 -26.31
CA GLY A 689 -10.13 11.10 -27.08
C GLY A 689 -10.48 9.87 -26.22
N SER A 690 -9.82 9.67 -25.07
CA SER A 690 -10.18 8.59 -24.13
C SER A 690 -11.46 8.95 -23.38
N SER A 691 -12.56 8.27 -23.75
CA SER A 691 -13.83 8.41 -23.02
C SER A 691 -13.67 8.04 -21.54
N VAL A 692 -12.81 7.08 -21.20
CA VAL A 692 -12.63 6.65 -19.81
C VAL A 692 -11.93 7.73 -19.00
N ALA A 693 -10.89 8.39 -19.55
CA ALA A 693 -10.21 9.51 -18.90
C ALA A 693 -11.18 10.67 -18.62
N ALA A 694 -11.96 11.07 -19.62
CA ALA A 694 -12.94 12.15 -19.48
C ALA A 694 -14.03 11.82 -18.43
N ALA A 695 -14.52 10.58 -18.42
CA ALA A 695 -15.47 10.12 -17.41
C ALA A 695 -14.88 10.10 -16.00
N GLY A 696 -13.62 9.64 -15.86
CA GLY A 696 -12.89 9.65 -14.60
C GLY A 696 -12.73 11.06 -14.05
N MET A 697 -12.29 12.02 -14.88
CA MET A 697 -12.17 13.43 -14.50
C MET A 697 -13.51 14.05 -14.10
N ALA A 698 -14.57 13.78 -14.88
CA ALA A 698 -15.92 14.24 -14.55
C ALA A 698 -16.38 13.71 -13.18
N SER A 699 -16.09 12.44 -12.87
CA SER A 699 -16.35 11.84 -11.55
C SER A 699 -15.58 12.55 -10.45
N ALA A 700 -14.26 12.71 -10.60
CA ALA A 700 -13.40 13.36 -9.62
C ALA A 700 -13.82 14.82 -9.34
N LEU A 701 -14.09 15.61 -10.39
CA LEU A 701 -14.62 16.98 -10.27
C LEU A 701 -15.96 17.02 -9.53
N THR A 702 -16.87 16.10 -9.85
CA THR A 702 -18.18 16.03 -9.19
C THR A 702 -18.04 15.64 -7.72
N SER A 703 -17.17 14.67 -7.42
CA SER A 703 -16.89 14.25 -6.05
C SER A 703 -16.28 15.38 -5.22
N LEU A 704 -15.39 16.17 -5.82
CA LEU A 704 -14.77 17.33 -5.17
C LEU A 704 -15.84 18.33 -4.75
N VAL A 705 -16.71 18.72 -5.69
CA VAL A 705 -17.74 19.72 -5.45
C VAL A 705 -18.80 19.22 -4.48
N LYS A 706 -19.22 17.96 -4.58
CA LYS A 706 -20.14 17.38 -3.59
C LYS A 706 -19.56 17.43 -2.19
N ARG A 707 -18.27 17.11 -2.03
CA ARG A 707 -17.59 17.15 -0.74
C ARG A 707 -17.51 18.60 -0.23
N SER A 708 -17.18 19.55 -1.09
CA SER A 708 -17.19 20.97 -0.73
C SER A 708 -18.56 21.47 -0.29
N VAL A 709 -19.62 21.14 -1.04
CA VAL A 709 -21.01 21.49 -0.70
C VAL A 709 -21.42 20.89 0.64
N GLN A 710 -21.06 19.64 0.93
CA GLN A 710 -21.32 19.03 2.23
C GLN A 710 -20.67 19.82 3.36
N PHE A 711 -19.41 20.23 3.23
CA PHE A 711 -18.72 20.99 4.27
C PHE A 711 -19.29 22.39 4.45
N VAL A 712 -19.65 23.09 3.37
CA VAL A 712 -20.35 24.39 3.46
C VAL A 712 -21.70 24.22 4.17
N THR A 713 -22.46 23.18 3.82
CA THR A 713 -23.78 22.92 4.43
C THR A 713 -23.64 22.54 5.91
N ALA A 714 -22.62 21.74 6.25
CA ALA A 714 -22.31 21.38 7.63
C ALA A 714 -21.94 22.62 8.44
N ALA A 715 -21.08 23.50 7.91
CA ALA A 715 -20.72 24.77 8.54
C ALA A 715 -21.95 25.66 8.78
N ALA A 716 -22.86 25.75 7.80
CA ALA A 716 -24.10 26.52 7.90
C ALA A 716 -25.07 25.95 8.96
N GLY A 717 -25.05 24.63 9.18
CA GLY A 717 -25.87 23.95 10.18
C GLY A 717 -25.34 24.03 11.61
N MET A 718 -24.10 24.49 11.84
CA MET A 718 -23.53 24.56 13.18
C MET A 718 -24.21 25.64 14.04
N PRO A 719 -24.65 25.32 15.28
CA PRO A 719 -25.28 26.29 16.16
C PRO A 719 -24.37 27.49 16.44
N ARG A 720 -24.88 28.71 16.24
CA ARG A 720 -24.13 29.96 16.51
C ARG A 720 -23.59 30.06 17.94
N SER A 721 -24.25 29.41 18.89
CA SER A 721 -23.92 29.38 20.31
C SER A 721 -22.65 28.59 20.64
N ALA A 722 -22.30 27.55 19.88
CA ALA A 722 -21.10 26.74 20.14
C ALA A 722 -19.80 27.54 19.90
N ALA A 723 -19.87 28.59 19.08
CA ALA A 723 -18.71 29.30 18.59
C ALA A 723 -18.57 30.73 19.18
N GLN A 724 -19.31 31.04 20.25
CA GLN A 724 -19.30 32.33 20.96
C GLN A 724 -18.85 32.22 22.42
N SER A 725 -18.14 31.16 22.83
CA SER A 725 -17.52 31.09 24.16
C SER A 725 -16.00 31.17 24.05
N PRO A 726 -15.40 32.38 23.93
CA PRO A 726 -13.97 32.57 23.71
C PRO A 726 -13.15 32.37 25.00
N GLY A 727 -13.78 32.01 26.13
CA GLY A 727 -13.16 32.09 27.45
C GLY A 727 -12.75 30.78 28.11
N GLN A 728 -13.09 29.60 27.57
CA GLN A 728 -13.03 28.36 28.37
C GLN A 728 -12.31 27.14 27.78
N SER A 729 -11.67 27.18 26.59
CA SER A 729 -11.12 25.93 26.02
C SER A 729 -9.79 26.07 25.27
N ALA A 730 -8.74 26.48 25.98
CA ALA A 730 -7.37 26.31 25.49
C ALA A 730 -6.85 24.86 25.66
N ALA A 731 -7.54 24.01 26.42
CA ALA A 731 -7.05 22.68 26.80
C ALA A 731 -7.57 21.52 25.93
N CYS A 732 -8.50 21.73 24.99
CA CYS A 732 -9.04 20.65 24.18
C CYS A 732 -8.54 20.71 22.73
N ALA A 733 -7.29 20.30 22.52
CA ALA A 733 -6.70 20.08 21.19
C ALA A 733 -7.42 18.99 20.34
N SER A 734 -8.54 18.43 20.81
CA SER A 734 -9.26 17.36 20.12
C SER A 734 -10.29 17.84 19.08
N ASP A 735 -10.64 19.14 19.05
CA ASP A 735 -11.78 19.63 18.24
C ASP A 735 -11.40 20.36 16.94
N TYR A 736 -10.18 20.12 16.41
CA TYR A 736 -9.73 20.69 15.12
C TYR A 736 -10.66 20.34 13.95
N ARG A 737 -11.32 19.18 13.99
CA ARG A 737 -12.25 18.75 12.96
C ARG A 737 -13.50 19.65 12.92
N GLY A 738 -14.01 20.07 14.08
CA GLY A 738 -15.13 21.01 14.16
C GLY A 738 -14.76 22.39 13.62
N LEU A 739 -13.61 22.92 14.03
CA LEU A 739 -13.12 24.24 13.59
C LEU A 739 -12.85 24.31 12.09
N SER A 740 -12.15 23.31 11.55
CA SER A 740 -11.84 23.25 10.11
C SER A 740 -13.09 23.10 9.24
N ALA A 741 -14.15 22.46 9.75
CA ALA A 741 -15.44 22.41 9.06
C ALA A 741 -16.14 23.78 9.11
N ALA A 742 -16.16 24.45 10.26
CA ALA A 742 -16.76 25.78 10.43
C ALA A 742 -16.11 26.85 9.52
N CYS A 743 -14.79 26.76 9.31
CA CYS A 743 -14.03 27.69 8.47
C CYS A 743 -14.05 27.34 6.97
N TYR A 744 -14.64 26.21 6.58
CA TYR A 744 -14.58 25.74 5.19
C TYR A 744 -15.14 26.71 4.13
N PRO A 745 -16.14 27.57 4.39
CA PRO A 745 -16.61 28.55 3.41
C PRO A 745 -15.50 29.47 2.84
N GLU A 746 -14.44 29.75 3.60
CA GLU A 746 -13.25 30.49 3.11
C GLU A 746 -12.50 29.72 2.00
N THR A 747 -12.57 28.40 2.00
CA THR A 747 -11.93 27.55 0.97
C THR A 747 -12.65 27.60 -0.38
N VAL A 748 -13.94 27.95 -0.43
CA VAL A 748 -14.73 27.93 -1.67
C VAL A 748 -14.24 28.97 -2.70
N PRO A 749 -13.97 30.24 -2.33
CA PRO A 749 -13.32 31.19 -3.23
C PRO A 749 -11.98 30.69 -3.79
N VAL A 750 -11.15 30.06 -2.95
CA VAL A 750 -9.86 29.47 -3.36
C VAL A 750 -10.07 28.33 -4.35
N LEU A 751 -11.06 27.46 -4.12
CA LEU A 751 -11.41 26.39 -5.04
C LEU A 751 -11.85 26.93 -6.41
N LEU A 752 -12.63 28.02 -6.43
CA LEU A 752 -13.06 28.67 -7.66
C LEU A 752 -11.87 29.28 -8.41
N SER A 753 -11.05 30.07 -7.73
CA SER A 753 -9.95 30.80 -8.35
C SER A 753 -8.77 29.91 -8.73
N SER A 754 -8.42 28.92 -7.91
CA SER A 754 -7.26 28.07 -8.11
C SER A 754 -7.55 26.80 -8.90
N LEU A 755 -8.80 26.33 -8.99
CA LEU A 755 -9.12 25.11 -9.75
C LEU A 755 -10.15 25.36 -10.86
N LEU A 756 -11.36 25.80 -10.52
CA LEU A 756 -12.47 25.79 -11.48
C LEU A 756 -12.26 26.81 -12.61
N ARG A 757 -11.73 27.99 -12.30
CA ARG A 757 -11.39 29.01 -13.31
C ARG A 757 -10.24 28.55 -14.23
N PRO A 758 -9.07 28.10 -13.73
CA PRO A 758 -8.03 27.51 -14.58
C PRO A 758 -8.53 26.33 -15.43
N ALA A 759 -9.34 25.45 -14.86
CA ALA A 759 -9.96 24.34 -15.60
C ALA A 759 -10.83 24.82 -16.76
N ALA A 760 -11.67 25.83 -16.52
CA ALA A 760 -12.53 26.41 -17.55
C ALA A 760 -11.70 27.09 -18.65
N PHE A 761 -10.63 27.79 -18.28
CA PHE A 761 -9.69 28.39 -19.22
C PHE A 761 -8.98 27.34 -20.10
N TRP A 762 -8.46 26.27 -19.51
CA TRP A 762 -7.83 25.18 -20.28
C TRP A 762 -8.82 24.46 -21.19
N LEU A 763 -10.07 24.28 -20.77
CA LEU A 763 -11.12 23.75 -21.64
C LEU A 763 -11.37 24.65 -22.84
N GLN A 764 -11.40 25.96 -22.64
CA GLN A 764 -11.53 26.92 -23.73
C GLN A 764 -10.35 26.82 -24.71
N LEU A 765 -9.11 26.78 -24.21
CA LEU A 765 -7.92 26.62 -25.06
C LEU A 765 -7.96 25.31 -25.86
N ALA A 766 -8.31 24.20 -25.20
CA ALA A 766 -8.46 22.90 -25.85
C ALA A 766 -9.55 22.92 -26.94
N ALA A 767 -10.68 23.60 -26.69
CA ALA A 767 -11.75 23.76 -27.67
C ALA A 767 -11.28 24.54 -28.91
N ILE A 768 -10.56 25.65 -28.70
CA ILE A 768 -9.98 26.46 -29.79
C ILE A 768 -9.03 25.62 -30.64
N THR A 769 -8.13 24.86 -29.99
CA THR A 769 -7.17 24.01 -30.69
C THR A 769 -7.86 22.96 -31.56
N ILE A 770 -8.86 22.23 -31.01
CA ILE A 770 -9.61 21.20 -31.76
C ILE A 770 -10.41 21.81 -32.91
N CYS A 771 -11.01 22.99 -32.73
CA CYS A 771 -11.73 23.66 -33.81
C CYS A 771 -10.80 24.12 -34.94
N ARG A 772 -9.57 24.57 -34.60
CA ARG A 772 -8.56 24.94 -35.60
C ARG A 772 -8.02 23.74 -36.38
N THR A 773 -7.78 22.61 -35.71
CA THR A 773 -7.26 21.41 -36.38
C THR A 773 -8.28 20.79 -37.34
N ARG A 774 -9.59 20.85 -36.99
CA ARG A 774 -10.68 20.36 -37.87
C ARG A 774 -10.79 21.10 -39.20
N SER A 775 -10.55 22.40 -39.22
CA SER A 775 -10.67 23.21 -40.44
C SER A 775 -9.62 22.85 -41.50
N SER A 776 -8.52 22.21 -41.11
CA SER A 776 -7.37 21.92 -41.98
C SER A 776 -7.28 20.47 -42.45
N SER A 777 -8.14 19.56 -41.97
CA SER A 777 -8.00 18.12 -42.23
C SER A 777 -9.34 17.42 -42.33
N SER A 778 -9.75 17.08 -43.56
CA SER A 778 -11.07 16.54 -43.90
C SER A 778 -11.29 15.05 -43.55
N SER A 779 -10.36 14.38 -42.85
CA SER A 779 -10.40 12.90 -42.69
C SER A 779 -10.16 12.34 -41.28
N SER A 780 -9.97 13.14 -40.22
CA SER A 780 -9.70 12.59 -38.88
C SER A 780 -10.97 12.40 -38.03
N ARG A 781 -11.38 11.14 -37.82
CA ARG A 781 -12.52 10.77 -36.94
C ARG A 781 -12.28 11.09 -35.45
N GLY A 782 -11.02 11.24 -35.03
CA GLY A 782 -10.61 11.42 -33.62
C GLY A 782 -11.12 12.72 -32.97
N GLY A 783 -11.14 13.83 -33.71
CA GLY A 783 -11.50 15.13 -33.14
C GLY A 783 -12.95 15.22 -32.63
N SER A 784 -13.84 14.32 -33.07
CA SER A 784 -15.25 14.27 -32.62
C SER A 784 -15.40 13.89 -31.15
N GLN A 785 -14.64 12.89 -30.69
CA GLN A 785 -14.69 12.42 -29.30
C GLN A 785 -14.03 13.41 -28.35
N ALA A 786 -12.90 14.01 -28.72
CA ALA A 786 -12.23 15.01 -27.90
C ALA A 786 -13.11 16.25 -27.66
N ALA A 787 -13.73 16.79 -28.72
CA ALA A 787 -14.69 17.89 -28.58
C ALA A 787 -15.88 17.53 -27.68
N ALA A 788 -16.42 16.32 -27.83
CA ALA A 788 -17.51 15.85 -26.98
C ALA A 788 -17.06 15.72 -25.51
N SER A 789 -15.84 15.24 -25.25
CA SER A 789 -15.25 15.17 -23.90
C SER A 789 -15.06 16.57 -23.28
N ILE A 790 -14.66 17.57 -24.06
CA ILE A 790 -14.59 18.96 -23.58
C ILE A 790 -15.99 19.49 -23.24
N ALA A 791 -16.98 19.27 -24.11
CA ALA A 791 -18.36 19.65 -23.83
C ALA A 791 -18.88 19.00 -22.53
N LEU A 792 -18.58 17.72 -22.32
CA LEU A 792 -18.90 16.99 -21.08
C LEU A 792 -18.31 17.69 -19.86
N LEU A 793 -17.01 17.99 -19.88
CA LEU A 793 -16.30 18.63 -18.76
C LEU A 793 -16.80 20.06 -18.52
N ALA A 794 -17.11 20.82 -19.58
CA ALA A 794 -17.69 22.16 -19.48
C ALA A 794 -19.07 22.14 -18.80
N VAL A 795 -19.95 21.18 -19.14
CA VAL A 795 -21.24 21.00 -18.47
C VAL A 795 -21.05 20.56 -17.00
N VAL A 796 -20.06 19.72 -16.72
CA VAL A 796 -19.71 19.36 -15.33
C VAL A 796 -19.26 20.59 -14.54
N LEU A 797 -18.41 21.46 -15.09
CA LEU A 797 -18.00 22.71 -14.43
C LEU A 797 -19.17 23.66 -14.21
N ALA A 798 -20.05 23.85 -15.19
CA ALA A 798 -21.26 24.66 -15.03
C ALA A 798 -22.14 24.13 -13.88
N ARG A 799 -22.27 22.81 -13.78
CA ARG A 799 -22.96 22.17 -12.66
C ARG A 799 -22.27 22.40 -11.34
N SER A 800 -20.94 22.28 -11.31
CA SER A 800 -20.14 22.52 -10.12
C SER A 800 -20.34 23.93 -9.57
N VAL A 801 -20.37 24.93 -10.47
CA VAL A 801 -20.67 26.32 -10.12
C VAL A 801 -22.05 26.44 -9.48
N VAL A 802 -23.09 25.88 -10.11
CA VAL A 802 -24.46 25.93 -9.55
C VAL A 802 -24.52 25.34 -8.14
N GLN A 803 -23.92 24.17 -7.93
CA GLN A 803 -23.96 23.48 -6.64
C GLN A 803 -23.22 24.26 -5.54
N LEU A 804 -22.06 24.84 -5.86
CA LEU A 804 -21.32 25.70 -4.92
C LEU A 804 -22.06 27.01 -4.64
N SER A 805 -22.67 27.62 -5.67
CA SER A 805 -23.49 28.82 -5.52
C SER A 805 -24.68 28.58 -4.61
N ASP A 806 -25.46 27.52 -4.83
CA ASP A 806 -26.61 27.17 -4.00
C ASP A 806 -26.19 26.94 -2.53
N ALA A 807 -25.05 26.27 -2.31
CA ALA A 807 -24.53 26.01 -0.96
C ALA A 807 -24.04 27.29 -0.25
N MET A 808 -23.32 28.15 -0.97
CA MET A 808 -22.81 29.42 -0.42
C MET A 808 -23.94 30.42 -0.16
N GLU A 809 -24.93 30.51 -1.03
CA GLU A 809 -26.14 31.32 -0.82
C GLU A 809 -26.90 30.86 0.43
N ALA A 810 -27.01 29.54 0.64
CA ALA A 810 -27.62 28.97 1.85
C ALA A 810 -26.80 29.26 3.13
N ALA A 811 -25.46 29.26 3.03
CA ALA A 811 -24.57 29.60 4.13
C ALA A 811 -24.60 31.10 4.49
N GLY A 812 -24.80 31.96 3.48
CA GLY A 812 -24.90 33.40 3.62
C GLY A 812 -23.55 34.12 3.82
N PRO A 813 -23.51 35.44 3.57
CA PRO A 813 -22.27 36.23 3.60
C PRO A 813 -21.67 36.36 5.01
N GLN A 814 -22.46 36.18 6.08
CA GLN A 814 -21.96 36.26 7.46
C GLN A 814 -21.01 35.10 7.77
N LEU A 815 -21.29 33.90 7.26
CA LEU A 815 -20.47 32.72 7.52
C LEU A 815 -19.14 32.80 6.77
N LEU A 816 -19.14 33.30 5.53
CA LEU A 816 -17.92 33.55 4.76
C LEU A 816 -17.03 34.58 5.46
N LEU A 817 -17.58 35.73 5.86
CA LEU A 817 -16.79 36.75 6.58
C LEU A 817 -16.24 36.20 7.89
N ARG A 818 -17.03 35.40 8.62
CA ARG A 818 -16.58 34.75 9.84
C ARG A 818 -15.40 33.82 9.58
N ALA A 819 -15.51 32.92 8.61
CA ALA A 819 -14.43 32.01 8.23
C ALA A 819 -13.16 32.78 7.87
N VAL A 820 -13.27 33.82 7.02
CA VAL A 820 -12.16 34.70 6.63
C VAL A 820 -11.54 35.46 7.80
N ARG A 821 -12.31 35.78 8.86
CA ARG A 821 -11.79 36.42 10.08
C ARG A 821 -11.08 35.43 11.00
N GLU A 822 -11.59 34.21 11.08
CA GLU A 822 -10.95 33.10 11.79
C GLU A 822 -9.70 32.59 11.05
N ARG A 823 -9.54 33.02 9.77
CA ARG A 823 -8.33 33.09 8.94
C ARG A 823 -7.31 32.03 9.24
N SER A 824 -7.72 30.78 9.11
CA SER A 824 -6.84 29.67 9.40
C SER A 824 -6.09 29.31 8.12
N GLY A 825 -5.04 30.06 7.83
CA GLY A 825 -4.21 29.85 6.64
C GLY A 825 -3.48 28.53 6.76
N TYR A 826 -4.10 27.45 6.29
CA TYR A 826 -3.61 26.09 6.49
C TYR A 826 -2.70 25.66 5.33
N ALA A 827 -1.38 25.64 5.54
CA ALA A 827 -0.47 24.91 4.69
C ALA A 827 -0.27 23.50 5.25
N LEU A 828 -0.63 22.49 4.46
CA LEU A 828 -0.32 21.10 4.79
C LEU A 828 1.08 20.81 4.26
N SER A 829 2.05 20.69 5.17
CA SER A 829 3.39 20.23 4.83
C SER A 829 3.78 19.05 5.71
N TRP A 830 4.65 18.20 5.19
CA TRP A 830 5.29 17.20 6.03
C TRP A 830 6.35 17.93 6.83
N ALA A 831 6.18 17.95 8.15
CA ALA A 831 7.12 18.62 9.01
C ALA A 831 8.51 17.98 8.86
N PRO A 832 9.55 18.74 8.48
CA PRO A 832 10.90 18.26 8.62
C PRO A 832 11.20 18.09 10.12
N GLY A 833 11.48 16.88 10.57
CA GLY A 833 11.97 16.61 11.94
C GLY A 833 10.97 16.10 12.98
N GLY A 834 9.69 15.87 12.62
CA GLY A 834 8.77 15.15 13.50
C GLY A 834 9.00 13.64 13.46
N THR A 835 9.23 12.99 14.61
CA THR A 835 9.19 11.51 14.73
C THR A 835 7.80 10.97 14.43
N ASP A 836 6.79 11.77 14.77
CA ASP A 836 5.43 11.49 14.36
C ASP A 836 5.23 11.87 12.91
N SER A 837 4.52 10.99 12.19
CA SER A 837 4.08 11.25 10.83
C SER A 837 3.05 12.38 10.74
N SER A 838 3.01 13.29 11.72
CA SER A 838 2.05 14.37 11.78
C SER A 838 2.31 15.34 10.64
N VAL A 839 1.23 15.64 9.93
CA VAL A 839 1.20 16.68 8.93
C VAL A 839 1.08 17.98 9.72
N GLN A 840 2.12 18.81 9.68
CA GLN A 840 2.03 20.09 10.35
C GLN A 840 1.19 21.01 9.48
N LEU A 841 0.14 21.49 10.11
CA LEU A 841 -0.70 22.54 9.62
C LEU A 841 0.04 23.86 9.89
N MET A 842 0.90 24.28 8.96
CA MET A 842 1.60 25.54 9.11
C MET A 842 0.63 26.67 8.84
N HIS A 843 0.48 27.56 9.83
CA HIS A 843 -0.34 28.74 9.67
C HIS A 843 0.42 29.76 8.82
N MET A 844 0.13 29.83 7.53
CA MET A 844 0.68 30.85 6.63
C MET A 844 -0.12 32.14 6.82
N ILE A 845 0.49 33.17 7.40
CA ILE A 845 -0.10 34.51 7.49
C ILE A 845 0.81 35.50 6.75
N PRO A 846 0.40 36.04 5.60
CA PRO A 846 0.62 37.45 5.31
C PRO A 846 -0.56 38.20 5.91
N ALA A 847 -0.34 38.90 7.01
CA ALA A 847 -1.34 39.74 7.64
C ALA A 847 -1.54 41.00 6.77
N GLY A 848 -2.22 40.84 5.63
CA GLY A 848 -2.83 41.97 4.95
C GLY A 848 -3.76 42.66 5.94
N SER A 849 -3.71 44.00 6.01
CA SER A 849 -4.34 44.78 7.07
C SER A 849 -5.83 44.39 7.24
N PRO A 850 -6.24 43.90 8.42
CA PRO A 850 -7.62 43.46 8.65
C PRO A 850 -8.64 44.60 8.59
N ALA A 851 -8.17 45.85 8.50
CA ALA A 851 -8.98 47.06 8.58
C ALA A 851 -9.88 47.32 7.35
N GLN A 852 -9.71 46.60 6.23
CA GLN A 852 -10.39 46.96 4.98
C GLN A 852 -11.37 45.92 4.40
N ASN A 853 -11.44 44.69 4.91
CA ASN A 853 -12.33 43.68 4.32
C ASN A 853 -13.72 43.69 4.97
N THR A 854 -14.65 44.41 4.35
CA THR A 854 -16.08 44.36 4.71
C THR A 854 -16.71 43.03 4.28
N GLN A 855 -17.80 42.64 4.94
CA GLN A 855 -18.60 41.46 4.59
C GLN A 855 -19.01 41.46 3.11
N GLU A 856 -19.44 42.63 2.64
CA GLU A 856 -19.95 42.86 1.31
C GLU A 856 -18.86 42.66 0.25
N GLN A 857 -17.63 43.15 0.50
CA GLN A 857 -16.50 42.95 -0.41
C GLN A 857 -16.10 41.48 -0.54
N GLN A 858 -16.05 40.71 0.56
CA GLN A 858 -15.72 39.28 0.50
C GLN A 858 -16.78 38.50 -0.28
N TRP A 859 -18.05 38.85 -0.10
CA TRP A 859 -19.15 38.27 -0.86
C TRP A 859 -19.06 38.61 -2.36
N GLN A 860 -18.74 39.85 -2.70
CA GLN A 860 -18.55 40.29 -4.08
C GLN A 860 -17.35 39.63 -4.74
N LEU A 861 -16.21 39.50 -4.05
CA LEU A 861 -15.03 38.79 -4.55
C LEU A 861 -15.38 37.35 -4.92
N TRP A 862 -16.17 36.68 -4.08
CA TRP A 862 -16.66 35.34 -4.38
C TRP A 862 -17.60 35.33 -5.62
N GLN A 863 -18.55 36.26 -5.72
CA GLN A 863 -19.43 36.38 -6.90
C GLN A 863 -18.64 36.63 -8.20
N LEU A 864 -17.61 37.48 -8.14
CA LEU A 864 -16.70 37.74 -9.26
C LEU A 864 -15.91 36.50 -9.67
N ALA A 865 -15.44 35.71 -8.72
CA ALA A 865 -14.77 34.44 -9.00
C ALA A 865 -15.71 33.44 -9.72
N VAL A 866 -16.99 33.40 -9.32
CA VAL A 866 -18.01 32.62 -10.02
C VAL A 866 -18.23 33.15 -11.44
N LEU A 867 -18.41 34.46 -11.61
CA LEU A 867 -18.64 35.08 -12.92
C LEU A 867 -17.49 34.81 -13.91
N SER A 868 -16.25 34.98 -13.46
CA SER A 868 -15.06 34.66 -14.25
C SER A 868 -15.04 33.19 -14.66
N THR A 869 -15.37 32.26 -13.75
CA THR A 869 -15.45 30.84 -14.08
C THR A 869 -16.54 30.55 -15.13
N VAL A 870 -17.75 31.11 -14.95
CA VAL A 870 -18.88 30.92 -15.88
C VAL A 870 -18.55 31.47 -17.27
N GLN A 871 -17.94 32.64 -17.34
CA GLN A 871 -17.49 33.23 -18.59
C GLN A 871 -16.60 32.27 -19.39
N GLN A 872 -15.56 31.71 -18.76
CA GLN A 872 -14.65 30.78 -19.42
C GLN A 872 -15.38 29.53 -19.92
N VAL A 873 -16.34 29.01 -19.15
CA VAL A 873 -17.21 27.91 -19.59
C VAL A 873 -18.06 28.30 -20.81
N LEU A 874 -18.65 29.49 -20.82
CA LEU A 874 -19.46 29.98 -21.95
C LEU A 874 -18.63 30.17 -23.21
N LEU A 875 -17.42 30.73 -23.09
CA LEU A 875 -16.49 30.87 -24.20
C LEU A 875 -16.13 29.50 -24.77
N CYS A 876 -15.78 28.53 -23.92
CA CYS A 876 -15.53 27.14 -24.33
C CYS A 876 -16.72 26.55 -25.11
N LEU A 877 -17.95 26.67 -24.59
CA LEU A 877 -19.16 26.16 -25.24
C LEU A 877 -19.45 26.87 -26.57
N ARG A 878 -19.11 28.16 -26.69
CA ARG A 878 -19.22 28.91 -27.95
C ARG A 878 -18.27 28.36 -29.00
N GLU A 879 -17.01 28.15 -28.64
CA GLU A 879 -16.00 27.61 -29.57
C GLU A 879 -16.37 26.21 -30.08
N LEU A 880 -17.04 25.41 -29.25
CA LEU A 880 -17.57 24.09 -29.63
C LEU A 880 -18.88 24.14 -30.45
N GLY A 881 -19.47 25.31 -30.66
CA GLY A 881 -20.77 25.47 -31.32
C GLY A 881 -21.98 25.11 -30.46
N VAL A 882 -21.79 24.81 -29.16
CA VAL A 882 -22.85 24.44 -28.21
C VAL A 882 -23.65 25.65 -27.73
N ALA A 883 -23.03 26.83 -27.80
CA ALA A 883 -23.63 28.13 -27.51
C ALA A 883 -23.42 29.10 -28.68
N ALA A 884 -23.43 28.59 -29.92
CA ALA A 884 -23.33 29.43 -31.10
C ALA A 884 -24.52 30.39 -31.18
N LEU A 885 -24.40 31.42 -32.00
CA LEU A 885 -25.56 32.25 -32.31
C LEU A 885 -26.24 31.71 -33.56
N PRO A 886 -27.57 31.87 -33.66
CA PRO A 886 -28.16 31.89 -34.99
C PRO A 886 -27.47 33.02 -35.74
N VAL A 887 -26.50 32.67 -36.59
CA VAL A 887 -25.94 33.57 -37.59
C VAL A 887 -27.16 34.18 -38.24
N HIS A 888 -27.33 35.50 -38.11
CA HIS A 888 -28.50 36.20 -38.65
C HIS A 888 -28.70 35.69 -40.05
N ALA A 889 -29.70 34.82 -40.20
CA ALA A 889 -30.13 34.36 -41.50
C ALA A 889 -30.72 35.63 -42.10
N GLU A 890 -29.87 36.37 -42.83
CA GLU A 890 -30.38 37.19 -43.91
C GLU A 890 -31.41 36.30 -44.63
N PRO A 891 -32.62 36.79 -44.89
CA PRO A 891 -33.73 35.98 -45.35
C PRO A 891 -33.46 35.47 -46.79
N GLN A 892 -32.59 34.47 -46.91
CA GLN A 892 -32.44 33.64 -48.09
C GLN A 892 -33.56 32.59 -48.05
N ALA A 893 -34.79 33.07 -48.18
CA ALA A 893 -35.99 32.23 -48.30
C ALA A 893 -35.96 31.26 -49.50
N GLY A 894 -34.93 31.32 -50.36
CA GLY A 894 -34.79 30.46 -51.54
C GLY A 894 -33.87 29.23 -51.40
N LEU A 895 -32.92 29.17 -50.45
CA LEU A 895 -31.89 28.12 -50.44
C LEU A 895 -32.09 27.00 -49.39
N VAL A 896 -32.90 27.24 -48.36
CA VAL A 896 -33.17 26.25 -47.30
C VAL A 896 -34.04 25.09 -47.79
N ALA A 897 -34.91 25.33 -48.77
CA ALA A 897 -35.70 24.25 -49.41
C ALA A 897 -34.83 23.28 -50.22
N ALA A 898 -33.73 23.77 -50.82
CA ALA A 898 -32.80 22.93 -51.58
C ALA A 898 -31.89 22.08 -50.68
N ALA A 899 -31.46 22.61 -49.53
CA ALA A 899 -30.64 21.86 -48.56
C ALA A 899 -31.45 20.77 -47.82
N ALA A 900 -32.71 21.04 -47.47
CA ALA A 900 -33.61 20.04 -46.89
C ALA A 900 -33.96 18.91 -47.88
N ALA A 901 -34.11 19.23 -49.17
CA ALA A 901 -34.32 18.25 -50.23
C ALA A 901 -33.05 17.40 -50.50
N ALA A 902 -31.86 17.99 -50.45
CA ALA A 902 -30.60 17.27 -50.60
C ALA A 902 -30.30 16.32 -49.42
N ALA A 903 -30.64 16.72 -48.18
CA ALA A 903 -30.51 15.86 -47.00
C ALA A 903 -31.51 14.69 -47.01
N ALA A 904 -32.73 14.91 -47.50
CA ALA A 904 -33.72 13.85 -47.69
C ALA A 904 -33.34 12.87 -48.82
N ALA A 905 -32.69 13.35 -49.89
CA ALA A 905 -32.21 12.53 -51.00
C ALA A 905 -31.00 11.65 -50.61
N ALA A 906 -30.10 12.14 -49.74
CA ALA A 906 -28.96 11.37 -49.25
C ALA A 906 -29.37 10.22 -48.30
N ALA A 907 -30.50 10.36 -47.59
CA ALA A 907 -31.04 9.30 -46.72
C ALA A 907 -31.74 8.16 -47.48
N ALA A 908 -32.11 8.37 -48.75
CA ALA A 908 -32.88 7.40 -49.54
C ALA A 908 -32.04 6.54 -50.51
N ALA A 909 -30.75 6.86 -50.73
CA ALA A 909 -29.91 6.19 -51.74
C ALA A 909 -28.95 5.12 -51.20
N GLY A 910 -29.17 4.62 -49.96
CA GLY A 910 -28.27 3.65 -49.31
C GLY A 910 -28.83 2.24 -49.24
N SER A 911 -29.13 1.60 -50.36
CA SER A 911 -29.39 0.16 -50.38
C SER A 911 -28.89 -0.47 -51.67
N THR A 912 -28.27 -1.65 -51.53
CA THR A 912 -27.74 -2.57 -52.56
C THR A 912 -26.35 -2.26 -53.10
N GLU A 913 -25.30 -2.56 -52.32
CA GLU A 913 -24.17 -3.35 -52.83
C GLU A 913 -23.61 -4.25 -51.73
N ALA A 914 -23.51 -5.53 -52.05
CA ALA A 914 -22.97 -6.58 -51.22
C ALA A 914 -21.47 -6.75 -51.52
N ALA A 915 -20.60 -6.66 -50.52
CA ALA A 915 -19.39 -7.48 -50.39
C ALA A 915 -18.65 -7.16 -49.08
N SER A 916 -18.69 -8.11 -48.14
CA SER A 916 -17.64 -8.51 -47.21
C SER A 916 -16.49 -7.52 -46.93
N SER A 917 -16.64 -6.72 -45.87
CA SER A 917 -15.51 -6.18 -45.12
C SER A 917 -15.93 -6.01 -43.67
N SER A 918 -15.41 -6.87 -42.80
CA SER A 918 -15.60 -6.83 -41.34
C SER A 918 -14.94 -5.58 -40.75
N SER A 919 -15.58 -4.43 -40.92
CA SER A 919 -15.19 -3.18 -40.30
C SER A 919 -15.64 -3.22 -38.84
N SER A 920 -14.67 -3.45 -37.95
CA SER A 920 -14.82 -3.32 -36.50
C SER A 920 -15.64 -2.08 -36.18
N GLY A 921 -16.89 -2.30 -35.73
CA GLY A 921 -17.89 -1.25 -35.57
C GLY A 921 -17.32 -0.09 -34.77
N SER A 922 -17.27 1.08 -35.39
CA SER A 922 -16.84 2.31 -34.75
C SER A 922 -17.74 2.55 -33.54
N GLN A 923 -17.20 2.35 -32.33
CA GLN A 923 -17.91 2.65 -31.10
C GLN A 923 -18.37 4.11 -31.15
N GLN A 924 -19.67 4.33 -31.10
CA GLN A 924 -20.28 5.64 -31.16
C GLN A 924 -19.76 6.50 -29.98
N VAL A 925 -19.42 7.77 -30.26
CA VAL A 925 -18.96 8.74 -29.25
C VAL A 925 -20.02 8.84 -28.14
N LYS A 926 -19.65 8.45 -26.91
CA LYS A 926 -20.58 8.21 -25.78
C LYS A 926 -21.42 9.42 -25.37
N TRP A 927 -21.00 10.64 -25.72
CA TRP A 927 -21.69 11.90 -25.37
C TRP A 927 -21.68 12.94 -26.51
N SER A 928 -21.63 12.51 -27.78
CA SER A 928 -21.71 13.42 -28.93
C SER A 928 -22.94 14.34 -28.92
N HIS A 929 -24.04 13.89 -28.31
CA HIS A 929 -25.27 14.68 -28.16
C HIS A 929 -25.07 16.04 -27.47
N LEU A 930 -24.03 16.20 -26.64
CA LEU A 930 -23.72 17.48 -26.00
C LEU A 930 -23.26 18.55 -27.00
N LEU A 931 -22.69 18.14 -28.14
CA LEU A 931 -22.31 19.05 -29.22
C LEU A 931 -23.55 19.61 -29.96
N HIS A 932 -24.66 18.87 -29.94
CA HIS A 932 -25.93 19.25 -30.57
C HIS A 932 -26.93 19.83 -29.56
N LEU A 933 -26.46 20.31 -28.39
CA LEU A 933 -27.36 20.76 -27.33
C LEU A 933 -28.21 21.97 -27.77
N GLN A 934 -27.62 22.86 -28.56
CA GLN A 934 -28.31 24.03 -29.07
C GLN A 934 -29.46 23.68 -30.01
N GLU A 935 -29.24 22.72 -30.91
CA GLU A 935 -30.25 22.23 -31.86
C GLU A 935 -31.34 21.44 -31.14
N SER A 936 -30.96 20.66 -30.12
CA SER A 936 -31.87 19.75 -29.40
C SER A 936 -32.64 20.41 -28.25
N SER A 937 -32.25 21.61 -27.79
CA SER A 937 -32.88 22.28 -26.65
C SER A 937 -33.16 23.76 -26.92
N ALA A 938 -34.39 24.05 -27.38
CA ALA A 938 -34.86 25.42 -27.60
C ALA A 938 -34.78 26.30 -26.33
N GLU A 939 -35.00 25.71 -25.15
CA GLU A 939 -34.89 26.42 -23.86
C GLU A 939 -33.45 26.89 -23.60
N TRP A 940 -32.46 26.06 -23.93
CA TRP A 940 -31.05 26.42 -23.81
C TRP A 940 -30.69 27.52 -24.80
N ALA A 941 -31.07 27.36 -26.08
CA ALA A 941 -30.80 28.35 -27.11
C ALA A 941 -31.40 29.73 -26.76
N ALA A 942 -32.65 29.76 -26.29
CA ALA A 942 -33.32 30.99 -25.85
C ALA A 942 -32.64 31.62 -24.63
N ALA A 943 -32.21 30.82 -23.66
CA ALA A 943 -31.50 31.34 -22.48
C ALA A 943 -30.13 31.93 -22.84
N VAL A 944 -29.39 31.31 -23.76
CA VAL A 944 -28.11 31.83 -24.28
C VAL A 944 -28.33 33.17 -24.98
N ALA A 945 -29.33 33.27 -25.86
CA ALA A 945 -29.66 34.51 -26.56
C ALA A 945 -30.02 35.63 -25.58
N ALA A 946 -30.97 35.38 -24.67
CA ALA A 946 -31.41 36.36 -23.67
C ALA A 946 -30.26 36.81 -22.74
N PHE A 947 -29.39 35.89 -22.34
CA PHE A 947 -28.24 36.21 -21.49
C PHE A 947 -27.22 37.08 -22.24
N ARG A 948 -26.95 36.78 -23.51
CA ARG A 948 -26.03 37.57 -24.34
C ARG A 948 -26.55 38.97 -24.60
N ASP A 949 -27.82 39.11 -24.93
CA ASP A 949 -28.44 40.41 -25.20
C ASP A 949 -28.37 41.31 -23.96
N LYS A 950 -28.54 40.72 -22.77
CA LYS A 950 -28.47 41.43 -21.49
C LYS A 950 -27.03 41.72 -21.05
N TRP A 951 -26.10 40.80 -21.28
CA TRP A 951 -24.72 40.86 -20.79
C TRP A 951 -23.68 40.63 -21.90
N PRO A 952 -23.61 41.51 -22.92
CA PRO A 952 -22.73 41.31 -24.07
C PRO A 952 -21.25 41.22 -23.67
N ILE A 953 -20.88 41.95 -22.62
CA ILE A 953 -19.52 42.02 -22.07
C ILE A 953 -19.00 40.64 -21.65
N LEU A 954 -19.84 39.76 -21.11
CA LEU A 954 -19.40 38.41 -20.68
C LEU A 954 -18.98 37.48 -21.82
N TRP A 955 -19.19 37.89 -23.07
CA TRP A 955 -18.78 37.15 -24.25
C TRP A 955 -17.46 37.66 -24.85
N GLU A 956 -16.94 38.76 -24.31
CA GLU A 956 -15.63 39.33 -24.64
C GLU A 956 -14.54 38.63 -23.82
N ALA A 957 -13.30 38.55 -24.32
CA ALA A 957 -12.21 37.86 -23.63
C ALA A 957 -11.58 38.68 -22.47
N GLU A 958 -11.84 39.99 -22.39
CA GLU A 958 -11.09 40.94 -21.54
C GLU A 958 -11.83 41.41 -20.28
N VAL A 959 -12.84 40.67 -19.82
CA VAL A 959 -13.69 41.11 -18.69
C VAL A 959 -12.93 41.22 -17.37
N GLU A 960 -11.86 40.44 -17.19
CA GLU A 960 -11.07 40.44 -15.97
C GLU A 960 -10.40 41.80 -15.68
N GLN A 961 -9.96 42.51 -16.73
CA GLN A 961 -9.42 43.87 -16.58
C GLN A 961 -10.48 44.85 -16.06
N ARG A 962 -11.74 44.65 -16.46
CA ARG A 962 -12.86 45.48 -16.00
C ARG A 962 -13.23 45.19 -14.54
N TYR A 963 -13.14 43.93 -14.11
CA TYR A 963 -13.36 43.59 -12.70
C TYR A 963 -12.22 44.06 -11.79
N ALA A 964 -10.98 44.05 -12.26
CA ALA A 964 -9.84 44.60 -11.51
C ALA A 964 -10.04 46.09 -11.20
N ALA A 965 -10.46 46.89 -12.19
CA ALA A 965 -10.75 48.31 -12.01
C ALA A 965 -11.91 48.57 -11.02
N VAL A 966 -12.84 47.62 -10.85
CA VAL A 966 -13.97 47.74 -9.91
C VAL A 966 -13.53 47.52 -8.46
N LEU A 967 -12.51 46.70 -8.23
CA LEU A 967 -11.99 46.42 -6.89
C LEU A 967 -11.22 47.60 -6.26
N ASP A 968 -10.75 48.55 -7.08
CA ASP A 968 -9.93 49.69 -6.64
C ASP A 968 -10.70 50.91 -6.09
N GLY A 969 -12.03 50.85 -5.91
CA GLY A 969 -12.72 51.84 -5.05
C GLY A 969 -14.11 52.35 -5.45
N ALA A 970 -14.84 51.72 -6.38
CA ALA A 970 -16.16 52.20 -6.80
C ALA A 970 -17.32 51.50 -6.07
N ALA A 971 -17.90 52.13 -5.04
CA ALA A 971 -19.10 51.66 -4.34
C ALA A 971 -20.37 51.56 -5.23
N VAL A 972 -20.34 52.09 -6.46
CA VAL A 972 -21.50 52.23 -7.36
C VAL A 972 -21.87 50.93 -8.10
N MET A 973 -21.01 49.90 -8.10
CA MET A 973 -21.16 48.71 -8.97
C MET A 973 -21.82 47.47 -8.33
N VAL A 974 -22.16 47.53 -7.05
CA VAL A 974 -22.65 46.37 -6.28
C VAL A 974 -23.91 45.71 -6.88
N PRO A 975 -24.99 46.45 -7.22
CA PRO A 975 -26.23 45.82 -7.68
C PRO A 975 -26.07 45.13 -9.06
N ALA A 976 -25.19 45.67 -9.91
CA ALA A 976 -24.94 45.12 -11.23
C ALA A 976 -24.23 43.77 -11.15
N ILE A 977 -23.21 43.63 -10.29
CA ILE A 977 -22.50 42.35 -10.08
C ILE A 977 -23.45 41.29 -9.54
N GLN A 978 -24.28 41.64 -8.55
CA GLN A 978 -25.26 40.71 -7.97
C GLN A 978 -26.27 40.21 -9.01
N GLN A 979 -26.81 41.11 -9.84
CA GLN A 979 -27.75 40.74 -10.89
C GLN A 979 -27.08 39.89 -11.99
N GLN A 980 -25.88 40.27 -12.41
CA GLN A 980 -25.09 39.54 -13.41
C GLN A 980 -24.79 38.12 -12.92
N PHE A 981 -24.38 37.98 -11.65
CA PHE A 981 -24.18 36.70 -10.98
C PHE A 981 -25.46 35.86 -10.98
N ALA A 982 -26.60 36.42 -10.56
CA ALA A 982 -27.86 35.71 -10.52
C ALA A 982 -28.29 35.19 -11.90
N ASP A 983 -28.13 36.02 -12.95
CA ASP A 983 -28.43 35.64 -14.32
C ASP A 983 -27.46 34.56 -14.84
N ALA A 984 -26.17 34.64 -14.50
CA ALA A 984 -25.16 33.69 -14.92
C ALA A 984 -25.39 32.31 -14.30
N VAL A 985 -25.66 32.25 -12.99
CA VAL A 985 -26.01 30.99 -12.31
C VAL A 985 -27.33 30.44 -12.87
N LYS A 986 -28.32 31.29 -13.18
CA LYS A 986 -29.56 30.88 -13.84
C LYS A 986 -29.29 30.26 -15.22
N LEU A 987 -28.40 30.84 -16.03
CA LEU A 987 -27.99 30.27 -17.31
C LEU A 987 -27.34 28.88 -17.12
N CYS A 988 -26.43 28.74 -16.15
CA CYS A 988 -25.84 27.43 -15.83
C CYS A 988 -26.90 26.41 -15.36
N ARG A 989 -27.90 26.81 -14.57
CA ARG A 989 -29.03 25.93 -14.19
C ARG A 989 -29.79 25.44 -15.43
N THR A 990 -30.03 26.32 -16.41
CA THR A 990 -30.66 25.95 -17.68
C THR A 990 -29.79 24.98 -18.48
N LEU A 991 -28.47 25.21 -18.56
CA LEU A 991 -27.53 24.29 -19.21
C LEU A 991 -27.60 22.88 -18.59
N VAL A 992 -27.48 22.79 -17.27
CA VAL A 992 -27.49 21.50 -16.56
C VAL A 992 -28.84 20.79 -16.69
N ALA A 993 -29.94 21.53 -16.80
CA ALA A 993 -31.26 20.96 -17.07
C ALA A 993 -31.39 20.43 -18.51
N ALA A 994 -30.75 21.11 -19.48
CA ALA A 994 -30.76 20.72 -20.88
C ALA A 994 -29.81 19.55 -21.19
N ALA A 995 -28.69 19.46 -20.48
CA ALA A 995 -27.58 18.55 -20.75
C ALA A 995 -27.44 17.44 -19.69
N PRO A 996 -28.25 16.38 -19.75
CA PRO A 996 -28.10 15.25 -18.84
C PRO A 996 -26.76 14.53 -19.08
N LEU A 997 -26.09 14.18 -17.98
CA LEU A 997 -24.74 13.63 -17.99
C LEU A 997 -24.75 12.10 -17.85
N PRO A 998 -24.01 11.36 -18.69
CA PRO A 998 -24.00 9.90 -18.64
C PRO A 998 -23.03 9.26 -17.66
N VAL A 999 -22.19 10.06 -16.99
CA VAL A 999 -21.08 9.55 -16.16
C VAL A 999 -21.23 9.90 -14.68
N VAL A 1000 -22.21 10.74 -14.31
CA VAL A 1000 -22.43 11.22 -12.94
C VAL A 1000 -23.91 11.20 -12.57
N CYS A 1001 -24.25 11.18 -11.29
CA CYS A 1001 -25.64 11.25 -10.83
C CYS A 1001 -26.29 12.55 -11.31
N ASN A 1002 -27.41 12.52 -12.02
CA ASN A 1002 -27.99 13.76 -12.61
C ASN A 1002 -28.67 14.68 -11.58
N ASN A 1003 -29.00 14.21 -10.37
CA ASN A 1003 -29.58 15.03 -9.32
C ASN A 1003 -28.55 16.04 -8.77
N PRO A 1004 -28.72 17.37 -8.97
CA PRO A 1004 -27.77 18.39 -8.50
C PRO A 1004 -27.77 18.48 -6.97
N SER A 1005 -28.85 18.09 -6.32
CA SER A 1005 -28.96 18.04 -4.85
C SER A 1005 -28.47 16.71 -4.27
N CYS A 1006 -27.83 15.84 -5.06
CA CYS A 1006 -27.26 14.59 -4.58
C CYS A 1006 -26.04 14.87 -3.69
N GLY A 1007 -26.28 15.00 -2.38
CA GLY A 1007 -25.22 15.07 -1.38
C GLY A 1007 -24.61 13.72 -1.02
N GLY A 1008 -25.25 12.58 -1.32
CA GLY A 1008 -24.76 11.27 -0.88
C GLY A 1008 -23.60 10.71 -1.72
N PHE A 1009 -22.57 10.19 -1.04
CA PHE A 1009 -21.55 9.29 -1.59
C PHE A 1009 -21.91 7.85 -1.22
N ALA A 1010 -22.91 7.24 -1.87
CA ALA A 1010 -23.49 5.95 -1.44
C ALA A 1010 -22.56 4.72 -1.59
N GLY A 1011 -21.27 4.82 -1.23
CA GLY A 1011 -20.26 3.77 -1.27
C GLY A 1011 -19.71 3.45 -2.65
N VAL A 1012 -20.26 4.03 -3.71
CA VAL A 1012 -19.91 3.71 -5.11
C VAL A 1012 -19.46 4.99 -5.83
N SER A 1013 -18.52 4.89 -6.78
CA SER A 1013 -18.05 6.07 -7.54
C SER A 1013 -19.17 6.74 -8.29
N GLU A 1014 -19.09 8.02 -8.64
CA GLU A 1014 -20.16 8.60 -9.47
C GLU A 1014 -20.33 7.78 -10.76
N ALA A 1015 -19.22 7.28 -11.32
CA ALA A 1015 -19.21 6.38 -12.47
C ALA A 1015 -19.86 5.01 -12.18
N ALA A 1016 -19.66 4.40 -11.01
CA ALA A 1016 -20.21 3.07 -10.68
C ALA A 1016 -21.56 3.12 -9.94
N ALA A 1017 -21.93 4.22 -9.29
CA ALA A 1017 -23.24 4.47 -8.70
C ALA A 1017 -24.28 4.71 -9.80
N SER A 1018 -23.80 5.10 -10.97
CA SER A 1018 -24.59 5.39 -12.16
C SER A 1018 -25.34 4.17 -12.75
N CYS A 1019 -25.17 2.96 -12.19
CA CYS A 1019 -25.72 1.70 -12.71
C CYS A 1019 -27.24 1.66 -12.94
N LYS A 1020 -28.03 2.58 -12.37
CA LYS A 1020 -29.46 2.69 -12.70
C LYS A 1020 -29.66 3.73 -13.79
N ALA A 1021 -29.72 3.24 -15.03
CA ALA A 1021 -30.20 4.03 -16.16
C ALA A 1021 -31.69 4.38 -15.94
N CYS A 1022 -32.07 5.59 -16.31
CA CYS A 1022 -33.48 5.97 -16.31
C CYS A 1022 -34.25 5.12 -17.34
N ALA A 1023 -35.27 4.39 -16.90
CA ALA A 1023 -36.06 3.49 -17.75
C ALA A 1023 -36.75 4.19 -18.95
N GLY A 1024 -36.93 5.52 -18.87
CA GLY A 1024 -37.53 6.33 -19.93
C GLY A 1024 -36.60 6.54 -21.12
N CYS A 1025 -35.47 7.22 -20.90
CA CYS A 1025 -34.45 7.43 -21.94
C CYS A 1025 -33.52 6.23 -22.13
N ARG A 1026 -33.73 5.17 -21.33
CA ARG A 1026 -33.10 3.83 -21.29
C ARG A 1026 -31.58 3.76 -21.20
N CYS A 1027 -30.84 4.84 -21.45
CA CYS A 1027 -29.47 4.64 -21.93
C CYS A 1027 -28.43 5.64 -21.41
N ARG A 1028 -28.81 6.88 -21.05
CA ARG A 1028 -27.79 7.92 -20.74
C ARG A 1028 -27.97 8.66 -19.43
N CYS A 1029 -29.17 8.82 -18.89
CA CYS A 1029 -29.31 9.49 -17.59
C CYS A 1029 -29.10 8.51 -16.46
N ARG A 1030 -28.18 8.83 -15.56
CA ARG A 1030 -27.78 7.95 -14.47
C ARG A 1030 -28.03 8.59 -13.11
N TYR A 1031 -28.47 7.79 -12.15
CA TYR A 1031 -28.78 8.19 -10.78
C TYR A 1031 -28.21 7.19 -9.78
N CYS A 1032 -27.59 7.69 -8.70
CA CYS A 1032 -27.03 6.83 -7.65
C CYS A 1032 -28.11 6.10 -6.83
N SER A 1033 -29.35 6.61 -6.82
CA SER A 1033 -30.47 6.02 -6.09
C SER A 1033 -31.80 6.41 -6.72
N ALA A 1034 -32.85 5.61 -6.43
CA ALA A 1034 -34.22 5.94 -6.83
C ALA A 1034 -34.71 7.26 -6.20
N ALA A 1035 -34.23 7.59 -4.98
CA ALA A 1035 -34.50 8.87 -4.34
C ALA A 1035 -33.93 10.04 -5.15
N CYS A 1036 -32.71 9.92 -5.66
CA CYS A 1036 -32.12 10.93 -6.54
C CYS A 1036 -32.87 11.07 -7.87
N GLN A 1037 -33.27 9.95 -8.48
CA GLN A 1037 -34.10 9.99 -9.67
C GLN A 1037 -35.45 10.70 -9.41
N LYS A 1038 -36.13 10.36 -8.30
CA LYS A 1038 -37.41 10.97 -7.91
C LYS A 1038 -37.26 12.47 -7.63
N GLY A 1039 -36.18 12.87 -6.94
CA GLY A 1039 -35.87 14.26 -6.66
C GLY A 1039 -35.62 15.10 -7.92
N ASP A 1040 -34.96 14.51 -8.92
CA ASP A 1040 -34.63 15.20 -10.18
C ASP A 1040 -35.71 15.07 -11.27
N TRP A 1041 -36.70 14.18 -11.08
CA TRP A 1041 -37.65 13.79 -12.14
C TRP A 1041 -38.38 14.99 -12.78
N LYS A 1042 -38.78 15.99 -11.98
CA LYS A 1042 -39.48 17.18 -12.48
C LYS A 1042 -38.67 17.90 -13.57
N ARG A 1043 -37.36 18.03 -13.37
CA ARG A 1043 -36.42 18.65 -14.31
C ARG A 1043 -36.06 17.70 -15.44
N HIS A 1044 -35.76 16.44 -15.11
CA HIS A 1044 -35.31 15.45 -16.08
C HIS A 1044 -36.39 15.05 -17.10
N LYS A 1045 -37.69 15.08 -16.75
CA LYS A 1045 -38.79 14.61 -17.61
C LYS A 1045 -38.77 15.22 -19.02
N GLY A 1046 -38.47 16.52 -19.15
CA GLY A 1046 -38.38 17.21 -20.44
C GLY A 1046 -37.21 16.69 -21.28
N ALA A 1047 -36.01 16.68 -20.71
CA ALA A 1047 -34.81 16.14 -21.37
C ALA A 1047 -34.95 14.65 -21.72
N CYS A 1048 -35.53 13.85 -20.82
CA CYS A 1048 -35.82 12.43 -21.01
C CYS A 1048 -36.61 12.17 -22.29
N LYS A 1049 -37.70 12.93 -22.50
CA LYS A 1049 -38.53 12.83 -23.70
C LYS A 1049 -37.78 13.24 -24.96
N ARG A 1050 -37.00 14.33 -24.92
CA ARG A 1050 -36.21 14.79 -26.07
C ARG A 1050 -35.17 13.76 -26.49
N MET A 1051 -34.45 13.18 -25.52
CA MET A 1051 -33.47 12.12 -25.78
C MET A 1051 -34.10 10.85 -26.35
N ALA A 1052 -35.25 10.45 -25.80
CA ALA A 1052 -36.00 9.29 -26.31
C ALA A 1052 -36.49 9.54 -27.75
N ALA A 1053 -37.01 10.73 -28.04
CA ALA A 1053 -37.49 11.11 -29.37
C ALA A 1053 -36.35 11.22 -30.40
N ALA A 1054 -35.17 11.65 -29.98
CA ALA A 1054 -33.99 11.76 -30.84
C ALA A 1054 -33.35 10.40 -31.22
N GLY A 1055 -33.97 9.27 -30.84
CA GLY A 1055 -33.43 7.94 -31.12
C GLY A 1055 -32.06 7.69 -30.49
N GLN A 1056 -31.67 8.49 -29.49
CA GLN A 1056 -30.40 8.35 -28.77
C GLN A 1056 -30.44 7.19 -27.75
N THR A 1057 -31.23 6.16 -28.04
CA THR A 1057 -31.23 4.87 -27.36
C THR A 1057 -29.92 4.17 -27.70
N CYS A 1058 -29.13 3.79 -26.68
CA CYS A 1058 -27.92 2.99 -26.87
C CYS A 1058 -28.27 1.65 -27.53
N LEU A 1059 -27.54 1.33 -28.60
CA LEU A 1059 -27.24 -0.04 -29.03
C LEU A 1059 -25.94 -0.48 -28.36
#